data_AF-A0A975RAB0-F1
#
_entry.id   AF-A0A975RAB0-F1
#
_cell.length_a   1.000
_cell.length_b   1.000
_cell.length_c   1.000
_cell.angle_alpha   90.00
_cell.angle_beta   90.00
_cell.angle_gamma   90.00
#
_symmetry.space_group_name_H-M   'P 1'
#
loop_
_entity.id
_entity.type
_entity.pdbx_description
1 polymer ?
#
loop_
_entity_poly.entity_id
_entity_poly.type
_entity_poly.pdbx_seq_one_letter_code
_entity_poly.pdbx_strand_id
1 'polypeptide(L)'
;MVFNSCKPPEKTQTLPSADYDHAVLKQHNQWQTTYQTLFRILLNSVVPEEFDWQTHIASLDLAWRLGHVGRPVIKPGAWLNLNMPAADHTAQQLAYSALNNYHQGKFQLGWLYWLTALFLMYRQPHANPNQKACILAFLHLAQLFRRDMIHDGVGLKRFVRYFDNPVRKIASEQHRDQDSLHQLLGEENQWAELKITEWIADKSAALRFINTSCTQLGKGKLNINNTELNKFLARTHTCIHFIRIPSQIPHTARRIKALGAAQKIDQFLNSATAAHSLIGEDKTTVLDLTQLIRGLDVAGDELATPTEVFAPAIRWLRREPLRSLGFNHPPHQRLHLSIHAGEDFNHLLGGLRHLDETVQFCEMGQYDRIGHGLALGILPEQWFKCGEVFVTVAEHLDNLVWAWHQAQILSGLWANAEVVALRLVARINIYAPLVYPDYADQLTPEDLYQAWLLRRNCPVKWRQYLATETIPSELKHWLPDVDKAYAQPDSTAYKLNASYQGLDRFGPAQELLQPNQTSIVLIKKGEQLPTACHPLNDWLAPVELDFMEALQDYLLVRYAQKGLIIEANPSSNVFISRIEDYHLHPIFRWYPPHDTWLKPGGKFNRFNLRQGAMPVCVNTDDPGIFPTTLPNEFQLLKEAALHHHGIGTMEAECWLESLRQAGVDIFSQTHTDVIIKKQV
;
A
#
# COMPACT_ATOMS: atom_id res chain seq x y z
N MET A 1 38.87 0.15 18.86
CA MET A 1 39.47 0.02 17.52
C MET A 1 38.57 0.74 16.53
N VAL A 2 39.15 1.68 15.80
CA VAL A 2 38.47 2.55 14.82
C VAL A 2 38.04 1.68 13.64
N PHE A 3 36.73 1.53 13.43
CA PHE A 3 36.20 0.89 12.22
C PHE A 3 36.18 1.94 11.11
N ASN A 4 37.07 1.75 10.12
CA ASN A 4 37.12 2.55 8.91
C ASN A 4 35.82 2.47 8.12
N SER A 5 35.40 3.63 7.62
CA SER A 5 34.25 3.87 6.75
C SER A 5 34.34 3.05 5.45
N CYS A 6 33.51 2.02 5.31
CA CYS A 6 33.22 1.40 4.02
C CYS A 6 32.21 2.27 3.26
N LYS A 7 32.62 2.79 2.09
CA LYS A 7 31.71 3.43 1.12
C LYS A 7 30.60 2.43 0.70
N PRO A 8 29.34 2.88 0.56
CA PRO A 8 28.30 2.04 -0.01
C PRO A 8 28.59 1.74 -1.49
N PRO A 9 28.27 0.54 -2.00
CA PRO A 9 28.45 0.20 -3.41
C PRO A 9 27.49 1.02 -4.29
N GLU A 10 28.01 1.49 -5.42
CA GLU A 10 27.28 2.19 -6.47
C GLU A 10 26.10 1.34 -6.97
N LYS A 11 24.88 1.89 -6.90
CA LYS A 11 23.64 1.24 -7.32
C LYS A 11 23.34 1.57 -8.79
N THR A 12 23.65 0.65 -9.70
CA THR A 12 23.15 0.66 -11.09
C THR A 12 22.00 -0.33 -11.23
N GLN A 13 20.80 0.13 -11.61
CA GLN A 13 19.67 -0.76 -11.94
C GLN A 13 18.75 -0.16 -13.01
N THR A 14 18.66 -0.83 -14.17
CA THR A 14 17.43 -1.52 -14.59
C THR A 14 17.74 -2.69 -15.57
N LEU A 15 17.04 -3.80 -15.32
CA LEU A 15 16.91 -5.10 -16.03
C LEU A 15 18.09 -6.12 -15.94
N PRO A 16 17.77 -7.43 -15.81
CA PRO A 16 18.63 -8.40 -15.16
C PRO A 16 19.78 -8.82 -16.08
N SER A 17 20.98 -8.30 -15.83
CA SER A 17 22.19 -9.01 -16.22
C SER A 17 22.45 -10.09 -15.18
N ALA A 18 22.99 -11.24 -15.62
CA ALA A 18 23.45 -12.30 -14.73
C ALA A 18 24.42 -11.80 -13.64
N ASP A 19 25.06 -10.65 -13.87
CA ASP A 19 25.96 -9.99 -12.93
C ASP A 19 25.23 -9.32 -11.75
N TYR A 20 24.00 -8.83 -11.94
CA TYR A 20 23.17 -8.31 -10.85
C TYR A 20 22.69 -9.43 -9.93
N ASP A 21 22.22 -10.54 -10.50
CA ASP A 21 21.89 -11.74 -9.72
C ASP A 21 23.13 -12.26 -8.98
N HIS A 22 24.32 -12.16 -9.57
CA HIS A 22 25.59 -12.53 -8.94
C HIS A 22 26.00 -11.59 -7.80
N ALA A 23 25.76 -10.28 -7.92
CA ALA A 23 26.00 -9.30 -6.87
C ALA A 23 25.02 -9.46 -5.69
N VAL A 24 23.74 -9.69 -5.98
CA VAL A 24 22.71 -10.01 -4.98
C VAL A 24 23.02 -11.34 -4.29
N LEU A 25 23.45 -12.37 -5.04
CA LEU A 25 23.93 -13.64 -4.47
C LEU A 25 25.15 -13.42 -3.55
N LYS A 26 26.10 -12.57 -3.95
CA LYS A 26 27.28 -12.23 -3.13
C LYS A 26 26.88 -11.49 -1.85
N GLN A 27 25.95 -10.55 -1.93
CA GLN A 27 25.41 -9.81 -0.79
C GLN A 27 24.62 -10.75 0.14
N HIS A 28 23.78 -11.63 -0.41
CA HIS A 28 23.09 -12.67 0.34
C HIS A 28 24.07 -13.60 1.06
N ASN A 29 25.15 -14.03 0.40
CA ASN A 29 26.20 -14.85 1.02
C ASN A 29 26.95 -14.10 2.13
N GLN A 30 27.14 -12.78 1.99
CA GLN A 30 27.77 -11.95 3.01
C GLN A 30 26.86 -11.75 4.23
N TRP A 31 25.58 -11.43 4.01
CA TRP A 31 24.56 -11.42 5.08
C TRP A 31 24.51 -12.77 5.77
N GLN A 32 24.50 -13.85 4.99
CA GLN A 32 24.48 -15.21 5.52
C GLN A 32 25.63 -15.47 6.49
N THR A 33 26.86 -15.12 6.10
CA THR A 33 28.05 -15.28 6.95
C THR A 33 27.97 -14.40 8.20
N THR A 34 27.43 -13.19 8.06
CA THR A 34 27.28 -12.22 9.16
C THR A 34 26.27 -12.70 10.19
N TYR A 35 25.08 -13.10 9.74
CA TYR A 35 24.02 -13.63 10.61
C TYR A 35 24.43 -14.94 11.28
N GLN A 36 25.14 -15.83 10.58
CA GLN A 36 25.74 -17.03 11.18
C GLN A 36 26.70 -16.68 12.33
N THR A 37 27.53 -15.67 12.12
CA THR A 37 28.53 -15.25 13.12
C THR A 37 27.86 -14.59 14.32
N LEU A 38 26.93 -13.67 14.09
CA LEU A 38 26.16 -13.01 15.16
C LEU A 38 25.36 -14.02 15.98
N PHE A 39 24.74 -14.99 15.32
CA PHE A 39 24.00 -16.06 15.96
C PHE A 39 24.90 -16.92 16.88
N ARG A 40 26.10 -17.29 16.41
CA ARG A 40 27.09 -17.99 17.22
C ARG A 40 27.55 -17.15 18.42
N ILE A 41 27.79 -15.85 18.23
CA ILE A 41 28.27 -14.94 19.29
C ILE A 41 27.19 -14.72 20.37
N LEU A 42 25.94 -14.49 19.98
CA LEU A 42 24.81 -14.31 20.91
C LEU A 42 24.54 -15.57 21.74
N LEU A 43 24.68 -16.76 21.14
CA LEU A 43 24.58 -18.00 21.90
C LEU A 43 25.75 -18.15 22.89
N ASN A 44 26.99 -17.93 22.43
CA ASN A 44 28.21 -17.99 23.25
C ASN A 44 28.17 -17.08 24.48
N SER A 45 27.35 -16.04 24.48
CA SER A 45 27.23 -15.07 25.58
C SER A 45 26.07 -15.34 26.55
N VAL A 46 25.16 -16.27 26.23
CA VAL A 46 23.92 -16.50 26.99
C VAL A 46 23.84 -17.90 27.61
N VAL A 47 24.67 -18.86 27.17
CA VAL A 47 24.62 -20.26 27.63
C VAL A 47 25.79 -20.57 28.58
N PRO A 48 25.55 -21.22 29.75
CA PRO A 48 26.61 -21.62 30.67
C PRO A 48 27.64 -22.56 30.04
N GLU A 49 28.88 -22.52 30.52
CA GLU A 49 30.04 -23.27 29.99
C GLU A 49 29.84 -24.81 29.94
N GLU A 50 28.91 -25.37 30.71
CA GLU A 50 28.72 -26.83 30.84
C GLU A 50 27.77 -27.47 29.80
N PHE A 51 27.25 -26.71 28.82
CA PHE A 51 26.30 -27.23 27.82
C PHE A 51 26.99 -27.74 26.54
N ASP A 52 26.47 -28.82 25.93
CA ASP A 52 27.05 -29.42 24.71
C ASP A 52 26.92 -28.51 23.48
N TRP A 53 27.98 -27.72 23.27
CA TRP A 53 28.13 -26.74 22.20
C TRP A 53 28.11 -27.33 20.79
N GLN A 54 28.65 -28.54 20.59
CA GLN A 54 28.80 -29.12 19.25
C GLN A 54 27.46 -29.52 18.66
N THR A 55 26.61 -30.11 19.49
CA THR A 55 25.25 -30.51 19.12
C THR A 55 24.42 -29.30 18.73
N HIS A 56 24.49 -28.18 19.46
CA HIS A 56 23.70 -26.97 19.20
C HIS A 56 24.16 -26.17 17.97
N ILE A 57 25.48 -26.11 17.70
CA ILE A 57 26.01 -25.44 16.51
C ILE A 57 25.66 -26.20 15.22
N ALA A 58 25.84 -27.53 15.21
CA ALA A 58 25.44 -28.38 14.09
C ALA A 58 23.94 -28.29 13.82
N SER A 59 23.21 -28.07 14.90
CA SER A 59 21.79 -27.95 14.89
C SER A 59 21.32 -26.71 14.13
N LEU A 60 21.89 -25.57 14.46
CA LEU A 60 21.52 -24.29 13.88
C LEU A 60 22.07 -24.12 12.47
N ASP A 61 23.22 -24.74 12.18
CA ASP A 61 23.71 -24.89 10.81
C ASP A 61 22.73 -25.68 9.93
N LEU A 62 22.03 -26.67 10.50
CA LEU A 62 20.98 -27.42 9.79
C LEU A 62 19.72 -26.59 9.57
N ALA A 63 19.18 -25.94 10.61
CA ALA A 63 18.00 -25.07 10.50
C ALA A 63 18.24 -23.95 9.46
N TRP A 64 19.48 -23.46 9.39
CA TRP A 64 19.92 -22.46 8.43
C TRP A 64 20.06 -23.00 7.00
N ARG A 65 20.58 -24.22 6.83
CA ARG A 65 20.66 -24.92 5.53
C ARG A 65 19.27 -25.26 4.94
N LEU A 66 18.21 -25.33 5.76
CA LEU A 66 16.82 -25.49 5.28
C LEU A 66 16.37 -24.33 4.36
N GLY A 67 17.03 -23.17 4.41
CA GLY A 67 16.64 -21.95 3.67
C GLY A 67 17.40 -21.67 2.37
N HIS A 68 18.38 -22.49 1.95
CA HIS A 68 19.25 -22.19 0.80
C HIS A 68 19.08 -23.16 -0.38
N VAL A 69 19.03 -22.59 -1.60
CA VAL A 69 19.06 -23.33 -2.87
C VAL A 69 20.53 -23.54 -3.25
N GLY A 70 21.14 -24.61 -2.74
CA GLY A 70 22.45 -25.07 -3.21
C GLY A 70 23.36 -25.71 -2.15
N ARG A 71 23.29 -27.06 -2.06
CA ARG A 71 24.30 -28.01 -1.47
C ARG A 71 24.39 -28.00 0.09
N PRO A 72 25.19 -28.88 0.75
CA PRO A 72 25.41 -30.35 0.69
C PRO A 72 24.76 -31.11 1.89
N VAL A 73 24.73 -32.46 1.84
CA VAL A 73 24.08 -33.36 2.83
C VAL A 73 24.82 -33.40 4.18
N ILE A 74 24.16 -32.99 5.27
CA ILE A 74 24.58 -33.26 6.66
C ILE A 74 23.66 -34.30 7.29
N LYS A 75 24.25 -35.24 8.06
CA LYS A 75 23.53 -36.26 8.82
C LYS A 75 22.98 -35.66 10.13
N PRO A 76 21.69 -35.80 10.46
CA PRO A 76 21.04 -34.97 11.47
C PRO A 76 21.16 -35.42 12.93
N GLY A 77 21.84 -36.53 13.18
CA GLY A 77 21.74 -37.28 14.44
C GLY A 77 22.16 -36.50 15.69
N ALA A 78 22.88 -35.39 15.56
CA ALA A 78 23.36 -34.62 16.71
C ALA A 78 22.23 -33.91 17.46
N TRP A 79 21.20 -33.37 16.79
CA TRP A 79 20.09 -32.61 17.42
C TRP A 79 19.31 -33.36 18.50
N LEU A 80 19.34 -34.70 18.50
CA LEU A 80 18.32 -35.53 19.14
C LEU A 80 18.60 -35.89 20.60
N ASN A 81 19.67 -35.36 21.19
CA ASN A 81 20.00 -35.59 22.61
C ASN A 81 19.69 -34.37 23.49
N LEU A 82 18.52 -33.74 23.29
CA LEU A 82 17.96 -32.84 24.29
C LEU A 82 17.41 -33.69 25.44
N ASN A 83 18.20 -33.83 26.51
CA ASN A 83 17.82 -34.45 27.79
C ASN A 83 16.66 -33.68 28.46
N MET A 84 15.45 -33.80 27.91
CA MET A 84 14.22 -33.30 28.52
C MET A 84 13.39 -34.51 28.98
N PRO A 85 12.98 -34.58 30.26
CA PRO A 85 12.21 -35.71 30.77
C PRO A 85 10.87 -35.82 30.04
N ALA A 86 10.51 -37.06 29.75
CA ALA A 86 9.36 -37.46 28.94
C ALA A 86 8.03 -36.95 29.50
N ALA A 87 7.52 -35.87 28.91
CA ALA A 87 6.09 -35.58 28.85
C ALA A 87 5.80 -34.88 27.50
N ASP A 88 5.07 -35.59 26.63
CA ASP A 88 4.43 -35.16 25.38
C ASP A 88 5.31 -34.64 24.22
N HIS A 89 5.79 -35.59 23.42
CA HIS A 89 6.78 -35.42 22.35
C HIS A 89 6.25 -34.84 21.01
N THR A 90 5.17 -34.06 20.99
CA THR A 90 4.67 -33.46 19.73
C THR A 90 5.71 -32.54 19.08
N ALA A 91 6.41 -31.72 19.88
CA ALA A 91 7.44 -30.83 19.37
C ALA A 91 8.65 -31.59 18.78
N GLN A 92 9.08 -32.67 19.44
CA GLN A 92 10.21 -33.48 18.96
C GLN A 92 9.84 -34.29 17.71
N GLN A 93 8.62 -34.83 17.64
CA GLN A 93 8.12 -35.50 16.44
C GLN A 93 8.03 -34.54 15.24
N LEU A 94 7.63 -33.29 15.48
CA LEU A 94 7.62 -32.24 14.46
C LEU A 94 9.04 -31.88 14.02
N ALA A 95 10.00 -31.76 14.94
CA ALA A 95 11.41 -31.58 14.59
C ALA A 95 11.96 -32.75 13.76
N TYR A 96 11.61 -33.99 14.09
CA TYR A 96 11.98 -35.19 13.32
C TYR A 96 11.34 -35.20 11.93
N SER A 97 10.08 -34.77 11.86
CA SER A 97 9.34 -34.68 10.60
C SER A 97 9.87 -33.55 9.73
N ALA A 98 10.29 -32.44 10.33
CA ALA A 98 10.94 -31.33 9.65
C ALA A 98 12.17 -31.80 8.88
N LEU A 99 12.95 -32.62 9.56
CA LEU A 99 14.18 -33.20 9.06
C LEU A 99 13.97 -34.23 7.95
N ASN A 100 12.99 -35.12 8.12
CA ASN A 100 12.63 -36.08 7.09
C ASN A 100 12.15 -35.36 5.81
N ASN A 101 11.34 -34.31 5.96
CA ASN A 101 10.92 -33.47 4.84
C ASN A 101 12.11 -32.80 4.14
N TYR A 102 13.09 -32.32 4.90
CA TYR A 102 14.33 -31.78 4.33
C TYR A 102 15.07 -32.81 3.46
N HIS A 103 15.26 -34.03 3.96
CA HIS A 103 15.93 -35.09 3.20
C HIS A 103 15.19 -35.50 1.93
N GLN A 104 13.86 -35.34 1.91
CA GLN A 104 13.02 -35.58 0.74
C GLN A 104 12.97 -34.39 -0.24
N GLY A 105 13.74 -33.31 0.01
CA GLY A 105 13.71 -32.09 -0.80
C GLY A 105 12.47 -31.20 -0.56
N LYS A 106 11.65 -31.52 0.45
CA LYS A 106 10.45 -30.75 0.83
C LYS A 106 10.81 -29.65 1.83
N PHE A 107 11.70 -28.75 1.42
CA PHE A 107 12.34 -27.77 2.30
C PHE A 107 11.36 -26.85 3.05
N GLN A 108 10.32 -26.37 2.36
CA GLN A 108 9.31 -25.48 2.93
C GLN A 108 8.50 -26.16 4.04
N LEU A 109 8.09 -27.41 3.81
CA LEU A 109 7.38 -28.21 4.80
C LEU A 109 8.30 -28.56 5.98
N GLY A 110 9.58 -28.82 5.68
CA GLY A 110 10.62 -28.98 6.69
C GLY A 110 10.73 -27.77 7.61
N TRP A 111 10.87 -26.58 7.02
CA TRP A 111 10.95 -25.31 7.76
C TRP A 111 9.69 -25.04 8.60
N LEU A 112 8.50 -25.29 8.05
CA LEU A 112 7.25 -25.12 8.78
C LEU A 112 7.21 -26.01 10.03
N TYR A 113 7.49 -27.31 9.88
CA TYR A 113 7.50 -28.24 11.01
C TYR A 113 8.56 -27.88 12.05
N TRP A 114 9.71 -27.36 11.60
CA TRP A 114 10.76 -26.87 12.47
C TRP A 114 10.30 -25.66 13.31
N LEU A 115 9.70 -24.65 12.67
CA LEU A 115 9.14 -23.49 13.38
C LEU A 115 8.04 -23.91 14.35
N THR A 116 7.12 -24.79 13.95
CA THR A 116 6.07 -25.31 14.84
C THR A 116 6.66 -26.03 16.04
N ALA A 117 7.71 -26.84 15.85
CA ALA A 117 8.43 -27.47 16.95
C ALA A 117 9.03 -26.45 17.92
N LEU A 118 9.70 -25.41 17.41
CA LEU A 118 10.28 -24.34 18.24
C LEU A 118 9.21 -23.57 19.02
N PHE A 119 8.07 -23.24 18.41
CA PHE A 119 6.97 -22.57 19.12
C PHE A 119 6.37 -23.44 20.22
N LEU A 120 6.20 -24.73 19.96
CA LEU A 120 5.73 -25.67 20.98
C LEU A 120 6.74 -25.78 22.14
N MET A 121 8.04 -25.87 21.85
CA MET A 121 9.09 -25.87 22.86
C MET A 121 9.10 -24.57 23.68
N TYR A 122 8.92 -23.42 23.03
CA TYR A 122 8.85 -22.12 23.72
C TYR A 122 7.65 -22.02 24.66
N ARG A 123 6.50 -22.54 24.24
CA ARG A 123 5.24 -22.52 25.01
C ARG A 123 5.21 -23.52 26.18
N GLN A 124 6.19 -24.41 26.30
CA GLN A 124 6.21 -25.36 27.43
C GLN A 124 6.33 -24.61 28.77
N PRO A 125 5.43 -24.88 29.74
CA PRO A 125 5.43 -24.18 31.03
C PRO A 125 6.75 -24.32 31.78
N HIS A 126 7.39 -25.49 31.69
CA HIS A 126 8.62 -25.85 32.39
C HIS A 126 9.89 -25.74 31.54
N ALA A 127 9.82 -25.15 30.34
CA ALA A 127 11.01 -24.99 29.51
C ALA A 127 12.01 -24.03 30.17
N ASN A 128 13.30 -24.41 30.10
CA ASN A 128 14.41 -23.65 30.68
C ASN A 128 14.42 -22.21 30.15
N PRO A 129 14.55 -21.16 31.00
CA PRO A 129 14.63 -19.78 30.58
C PRO A 129 15.68 -19.51 29.48
N ASN A 130 16.84 -20.16 29.55
CA ASN A 130 17.90 -20.05 28.55
C ASN A 130 17.46 -20.64 27.21
N GLN A 131 16.73 -21.76 27.24
CA GLN A 131 16.16 -22.38 26.04
C GLN A 131 15.12 -21.47 25.39
N LYS A 132 14.24 -20.84 26.19
CA LYS A 132 13.28 -19.84 25.70
C LYS A 132 13.98 -18.63 25.10
N ALA A 133 15.02 -18.11 25.75
CA ALA A 133 15.83 -17.00 25.25
C ALA A 133 16.52 -17.35 23.91
N CYS A 134 17.07 -18.56 23.77
CA CYS A 134 17.67 -19.03 22.53
C CYS A 134 16.65 -19.14 21.39
N ILE A 135 15.45 -19.67 21.68
CA ILE A 135 14.37 -19.75 20.68
C ILE A 135 13.95 -18.35 20.24
N LEU A 136 13.79 -17.41 21.17
CA LEU A 136 13.47 -16.00 20.85
C LEU A 136 14.58 -15.35 20.02
N ALA A 137 15.84 -15.53 20.41
CA ALA A 137 16.98 -15.00 19.67
C ALA A 137 17.04 -15.55 18.24
N PHE A 138 16.79 -16.86 18.07
CA PHE A 138 16.68 -17.49 16.75
C PHE A 138 15.53 -16.90 15.93
N LEU A 139 14.34 -16.75 16.51
CA LEU A 139 13.20 -16.16 15.82
C LEU A 139 13.50 -14.71 15.42
N HIS A 140 14.05 -13.88 16.30
CA HIS A 140 14.44 -12.52 15.97
C HIS A 140 15.49 -12.44 14.86
N LEU A 141 16.56 -13.24 14.93
CA LEU A 141 17.59 -13.25 13.89
C LEU A 141 17.07 -13.78 12.56
N ALA A 142 16.20 -14.79 12.58
CA ALA A 142 15.53 -15.28 11.37
C ALA A 142 14.63 -14.20 10.75
N GLN A 143 13.93 -13.40 11.57
CA GLN A 143 13.14 -12.27 11.07
C GLN A 143 14.00 -11.12 10.56
N LEU A 144 15.14 -10.80 11.19
CA LEU A 144 16.09 -9.79 10.70
C LEU A 144 16.71 -10.23 9.37
N PHE A 145 17.07 -11.50 9.22
CA PHE A 145 17.57 -12.03 7.96
C PHE A 145 16.48 -12.05 6.89
N ARG A 146 15.27 -12.48 7.24
CA ARG A 146 14.11 -12.40 6.34
C ARG A 146 13.86 -10.96 5.91
N ARG A 147 13.96 -10.00 6.84
CA ARG A 147 13.92 -8.58 6.54
C ARG A 147 14.95 -8.27 5.47
N ASP A 148 16.23 -8.54 5.70
CA ASP A 148 17.26 -8.14 4.75
C ASP A 148 17.12 -8.84 3.37
N MET A 149 16.73 -10.13 3.33
CA MET A 149 16.52 -10.87 2.07
C MET A 149 15.35 -10.34 1.22
N ILE A 150 14.23 -10.04 1.88
CA ILE A 150 13.01 -9.56 1.22
C ILE A 150 13.13 -8.06 0.93
N HIS A 151 13.85 -7.33 1.79
CA HIS A 151 13.87 -5.86 1.85
C HIS A 151 15.30 -5.33 1.62
N ASP A 152 15.66 -5.15 0.35
CA ASP A 152 16.85 -4.41 -0.08
C ASP A 152 16.53 -3.02 -0.66
N GLY A 153 15.32 -2.51 -0.38
CA GLY A 153 14.85 -1.19 -0.80
C GLY A 153 14.33 -1.12 -2.24
N VAL A 154 13.97 -2.26 -2.86
CA VAL A 154 13.50 -2.33 -4.25
C VAL A 154 12.04 -2.82 -4.35
N GLY A 155 11.11 -1.99 -3.88
CA GLY A 155 9.69 -1.92 -4.30
C GLY A 155 8.75 -3.12 -4.03
N LEU A 156 7.45 -2.89 -4.22
CA LEU A 156 6.35 -3.84 -4.04
C LEU A 156 6.52 -5.15 -4.85
N LYS A 157 7.16 -5.08 -6.04
CA LYS A 157 7.35 -6.25 -6.92
C LYS A 157 8.21 -7.35 -6.31
N ARG A 158 9.30 -7.00 -5.60
CA ARG A 158 10.15 -7.99 -4.94
C ARG A 158 9.42 -8.62 -3.76
N PHE A 159 8.72 -7.81 -2.99
CA PHE A 159 7.84 -8.26 -1.91
C PHE A 159 6.79 -9.28 -2.41
N VAL A 160 6.01 -8.93 -3.44
CA VAL A 160 4.99 -9.83 -4.02
C VAL A 160 5.61 -11.15 -4.49
N ARG A 161 6.80 -11.12 -5.13
CA ARG A 161 7.50 -12.35 -5.57
C ARG A 161 7.78 -13.33 -4.43
N TYR A 162 8.14 -12.84 -3.24
CA TYR A 162 8.40 -13.70 -2.08
C TYR A 162 7.11 -14.20 -1.42
N PHE A 163 6.04 -13.40 -1.43
CA PHE A 163 4.79 -13.72 -0.74
C PHE A 163 3.74 -14.47 -1.59
N ASP A 164 3.92 -14.54 -2.91
CA ASP A 164 3.07 -15.29 -3.85
C ASP A 164 3.41 -16.81 -3.90
N ASN A 165 3.68 -17.43 -2.75
CA ASN A 165 4.12 -18.82 -2.69
C ASN A 165 2.93 -19.83 -2.64
N PRO A 166 2.92 -20.90 -3.46
CA PRO A 166 1.90 -21.94 -3.45
C PRO A 166 1.66 -22.59 -2.08
N VAL A 167 2.68 -22.78 -1.24
CA VAL A 167 2.50 -23.38 0.11
C VAL A 167 1.65 -22.50 1.02
N ARG A 168 1.69 -21.18 0.85
CA ARG A 168 0.77 -20.23 1.51
C ARG A 168 -0.65 -20.33 0.94
N LYS A 169 -0.78 -20.60 -0.36
CA LYS A 169 -2.06 -20.75 -1.07
C LYS A 169 -2.72 -22.13 -0.84
N ILE A 170 -1.98 -23.18 -0.55
CA ILE A 170 -2.50 -24.55 -0.36
C ILE A 170 -3.22 -24.69 1.00
N ALA A 171 -2.88 -23.90 2.01
CA ALA A 171 -3.57 -23.89 3.31
C ALA A 171 -4.95 -23.16 3.28
N SER A 172 -5.47 -22.80 2.11
CA SER A 172 -6.43 -21.70 1.95
C SER A 172 -7.92 -22.04 2.08
N GLU A 173 -8.33 -23.31 2.11
CA GLU A 173 -9.77 -23.62 1.99
C GLU A 173 -10.50 -23.86 3.31
N GLN A 174 -9.81 -24.12 4.44
CA GLN A 174 -10.49 -24.44 5.72
C GLN A 174 -9.84 -23.91 7.01
N HIS A 175 -8.50 -23.74 7.08
CA HIS A 175 -7.81 -23.43 8.35
C HIS A 175 -7.55 -21.94 8.58
N ARG A 176 -7.62 -21.11 7.52
CA ARG A 176 -7.35 -19.67 7.61
C ARG A 176 -8.47 -18.91 8.31
N ASP A 177 -9.69 -19.41 8.18
CA ASP A 177 -10.90 -18.74 8.63
C ASP A 177 -10.88 -18.51 10.16
N GLN A 178 -10.54 -19.50 10.99
CA GLN A 178 -10.67 -19.38 12.45
C GLN A 178 -9.65 -18.45 13.13
N ASP A 179 -8.41 -18.38 12.68
CA ASP A 179 -7.34 -17.63 13.37
C ASP A 179 -7.14 -16.22 12.79
N SER A 180 -7.54 -15.99 11.53
CA SER A 180 -7.31 -14.71 10.85
C SER A 180 -8.15 -13.56 11.41
N LEU A 181 -9.41 -13.81 11.78
CA LEU A 181 -10.27 -12.78 12.36
C LEU A 181 -9.83 -12.39 13.78
N HIS A 182 -9.38 -13.37 14.58
CA HIS A 182 -8.81 -13.10 15.91
C HIS A 182 -7.51 -12.30 15.83
N GLN A 183 -6.62 -12.63 14.89
CA GLN A 183 -5.39 -11.86 14.66
C GLN A 183 -5.67 -10.44 14.17
N LEU A 184 -6.75 -10.24 13.42
CA LEU A 184 -7.10 -8.96 12.81
C LEU A 184 -7.92 -8.05 13.75
N LEU A 185 -8.81 -8.61 14.57
CA LEU A 185 -9.61 -7.88 15.56
C LEU A 185 -8.92 -7.74 16.92
N GLY A 186 -7.86 -8.52 17.16
CA GLY A 186 -7.09 -8.54 18.40
C GLY A 186 -7.96 -8.54 19.66
N GLU A 187 -7.78 -7.54 20.51
CA GLU A 187 -8.45 -7.40 21.81
C GLU A 187 -9.83 -6.72 21.72
N GLU A 188 -10.65 -6.78 22.78
CA GLU A 188 -12.04 -6.29 22.78
C GLU A 188 -12.21 -4.79 22.43
N ASN A 189 -11.15 -3.98 22.57
CA ASN A 189 -11.17 -2.54 22.34
C ASN A 189 -10.58 -2.10 20.99
N GLN A 190 -10.41 -3.03 20.05
CA GLN A 190 -9.90 -2.72 18.71
C GLN A 190 -11.02 -2.73 17.68
N TRP A 191 -10.95 -1.79 16.73
CA TRP A 191 -11.90 -1.68 15.62
C TRP A 191 -11.16 -1.99 14.32
N ALA A 192 -11.86 -2.61 13.37
CA ALA A 192 -11.26 -2.99 12.11
C ALA A 192 -12.13 -2.64 10.91
N GLU A 193 -11.50 -2.01 9.92
CA GLU A 193 -12.04 -1.92 8.58
C GLU A 193 -11.49 -3.08 7.74
N LEU A 194 -12.37 -3.95 7.26
CA LEU A 194 -12.00 -5.17 6.55
C LEU A 194 -11.99 -4.91 5.04
N LYS A 195 -10.82 -5.05 4.40
CA LYS A 195 -10.69 -4.96 2.94
C LYS A 195 -11.13 -6.28 2.28
N ILE A 196 -12.21 -6.25 1.51
CA ILE A 196 -12.82 -7.43 0.88
C ILE A 196 -13.21 -7.10 -0.56
N THR A 197 -13.18 -8.05 -1.50
CA THR A 197 -13.61 -7.78 -2.88
C THR A 197 -15.14 -7.80 -3.04
N GLU A 198 -15.64 -7.59 -4.24
CA GLU A 198 -17.07 -7.42 -4.55
C GLU A 198 -17.94 -8.67 -4.31
N TRP A 199 -17.36 -9.80 -3.86
CA TRP A 199 -18.14 -11.00 -3.52
C TRP A 199 -19.12 -10.77 -2.37
N ILE A 200 -18.80 -9.86 -1.44
CA ILE A 200 -19.65 -9.54 -0.28
C ILE A 200 -20.96 -8.84 -0.66
N ALA A 201 -21.01 -8.21 -1.84
CA ALA A 201 -22.20 -7.59 -2.42
C ALA A 201 -23.19 -8.65 -2.96
N ASP A 202 -23.53 -9.62 -2.12
CA ASP A 202 -24.56 -10.63 -2.32
C ASP A 202 -25.15 -10.99 -0.95
N LYS A 203 -26.47 -11.07 -0.84
CA LYS A 203 -27.17 -11.32 0.43
C LYS A 203 -26.71 -12.62 1.09
N SER A 204 -26.59 -13.69 0.30
CA SER A 204 -26.24 -15.00 0.84
C SER A 204 -24.77 -15.04 1.27
N ALA A 205 -23.88 -14.40 0.51
CA ALA A 205 -22.47 -14.28 0.84
C ALA A 205 -22.25 -13.44 2.11
N ALA A 206 -22.94 -12.29 2.25
CA ALA A 206 -22.87 -11.45 3.44
C ALA A 206 -23.34 -12.17 4.71
N LEU A 207 -24.45 -12.91 4.63
CA LEU A 207 -24.92 -13.73 5.76
C LEU A 207 -23.94 -14.84 6.14
N ARG A 208 -23.37 -15.53 5.14
CA ARG A 208 -22.33 -16.54 5.38
C ARG A 208 -21.11 -15.92 6.04
N PHE A 209 -20.66 -14.76 5.57
CA PHE A 209 -19.54 -14.04 6.15
C PHE A 209 -19.78 -13.73 7.63
N ILE A 210 -20.90 -13.09 7.98
CA ILE A 210 -21.25 -12.80 9.38
C ILE A 210 -21.31 -14.08 10.22
N ASN A 211 -21.99 -15.11 9.74
CA ASN A 211 -22.14 -16.37 10.47
C ASN A 211 -20.78 -17.03 10.75
N THR A 212 -19.92 -17.05 9.74
CA THR A 212 -18.56 -17.59 9.84
C THR A 212 -17.75 -16.77 10.83
N SER A 213 -17.73 -15.43 10.72
CA SER A 213 -17.02 -14.56 11.66
C SER A 213 -17.48 -14.72 13.11
N CYS A 214 -18.79 -14.81 13.37
CA CYS A 214 -19.32 -15.04 14.71
C CYS A 214 -18.91 -16.41 15.26
N THR A 215 -18.93 -17.44 14.40
CA THR A 215 -18.52 -18.80 14.80
C THR A 215 -17.05 -18.85 15.22
N GLN A 216 -16.21 -18.04 14.57
CA GLN A 216 -14.78 -17.94 14.88
C GLN A 216 -14.54 -17.25 16.22
N LEU A 217 -15.27 -16.17 16.51
CA LEU A 217 -15.11 -15.38 17.75
C LEU A 217 -15.61 -16.09 19.02
N GLY A 218 -16.57 -17.03 18.92
CA GLY A 218 -17.06 -17.79 20.07
C GLY A 218 -18.39 -18.50 19.76
N LYS A 219 -18.41 -19.83 19.93
CA LYS A 219 -19.44 -20.76 19.39
C LYS A 219 -20.90 -20.38 19.70
N GLY A 220 -21.70 -20.18 18.65
CA GLY A 220 -23.17 -20.21 18.72
C GLY A 220 -23.87 -19.84 17.41
N LYS A 221 -25.10 -20.34 17.20
CA LYS A 221 -25.99 -19.95 16.08
C LYS A 221 -26.31 -18.45 16.16
N LEU A 222 -26.51 -17.79 15.01
CA LEU A 222 -26.86 -16.36 14.94
C LEU A 222 -28.18 -16.04 15.64
N ASN A 223 -28.16 -15.14 16.62
CA ASN A 223 -29.33 -14.48 17.25
C ASN A 223 -28.88 -13.11 17.78
N ILE A 224 -29.77 -12.11 17.92
CA ILE A 224 -29.46 -10.76 18.44
C ILE A 224 -28.92 -10.75 19.87
N ASN A 225 -29.25 -11.76 20.68
CA ASN A 225 -28.69 -11.97 22.02
C ASN A 225 -27.29 -12.62 21.98
N ASN A 226 -26.78 -12.94 20.79
CA ASN A 226 -25.42 -13.42 20.64
C ASN A 226 -24.46 -12.24 20.86
N THR A 227 -23.85 -12.20 22.04
CA THR A 227 -22.85 -11.21 22.44
C THR A 227 -21.76 -11.06 21.38
N GLU A 228 -21.34 -12.15 20.72
CA GLU A 228 -20.30 -12.13 19.70
C GLU A 228 -20.76 -11.48 18.39
N LEU A 229 -22.03 -11.65 18.00
CA LEU A 229 -22.61 -10.94 16.84
C LEU A 229 -22.61 -9.43 17.07
N ASN A 230 -23.05 -9.00 18.25
CA ASN A 230 -23.07 -7.58 18.61
C ASN A 230 -21.65 -7.00 18.67
N LYS A 231 -20.72 -7.72 19.31
CA LYS A 231 -19.30 -7.32 19.36
C LYS A 231 -18.70 -7.20 17.97
N PHE A 232 -18.92 -8.17 17.10
CA PHE A 232 -18.39 -8.17 15.73
C PHE A 232 -18.93 -7.00 14.92
N LEU A 233 -20.26 -6.83 14.87
CA LEU A 233 -20.90 -5.81 14.04
C LEU A 233 -20.65 -4.38 14.55
N ALA A 234 -20.51 -4.17 15.86
CA ALA A 234 -20.20 -2.86 16.42
C ALA A 234 -18.73 -2.44 16.25
N ARG A 235 -17.86 -3.40 15.90
CA ARG A 235 -16.40 -3.18 15.82
C ARG A 235 -15.83 -3.33 14.43
N THR A 236 -16.67 -3.68 13.46
CA THR A 236 -16.22 -3.94 12.10
C THR A 236 -17.15 -3.35 11.05
N HIS A 237 -16.55 -2.86 9.98
CA HIS A 237 -17.23 -2.66 8.72
C HIS A 237 -16.31 -3.09 7.59
N THR A 238 -16.88 -3.19 6.39
CA THR A 238 -16.15 -3.66 5.20
C THR A 238 -15.92 -2.52 4.22
N CYS A 239 -14.80 -2.61 3.52
CA CYS A 239 -14.40 -1.71 2.46
C CYS A 239 -14.16 -2.55 1.21
N ILE A 240 -14.82 -2.20 0.10
CA ILE A 240 -14.70 -2.98 -1.14
C ILE A 240 -13.41 -2.64 -1.86
N HIS A 241 -12.57 -3.66 -2.03
CA HIS A 241 -11.22 -3.56 -2.52
C HIS A 241 -11.14 -3.84 -4.03
N PHE A 242 -10.77 -2.83 -4.82
CA PHE A 242 -10.44 -2.91 -6.24
C PHE A 242 -8.93 -3.13 -6.42
N ILE A 243 -8.56 -4.30 -6.92
CA ILE A 243 -7.14 -4.71 -7.00
C ILE A 243 -6.49 -4.28 -8.32
N ARG A 244 -5.36 -3.58 -8.22
CA ARG A 244 -4.39 -3.35 -9.30
C ARG A 244 -3.51 -4.58 -9.48
N ILE A 245 -3.85 -5.42 -10.45
CA ILE A 245 -3.10 -6.66 -10.73
C ILE A 245 -2.20 -6.45 -11.96
N PRO A 246 -0.90 -6.78 -11.92
CA PRO A 246 -0.06 -6.83 -13.11
C PRO A 246 -0.62 -7.89 -14.07
N SER A 247 -1.17 -7.48 -15.21
CA SER A 247 -1.73 -8.41 -16.20
C SER A 247 -1.62 -7.80 -17.59
N GLN A 248 -1.46 -8.65 -18.61
CA GLN A 248 -1.38 -8.24 -20.01
C GLN A 248 -2.73 -7.78 -20.59
N ILE A 249 -3.76 -7.67 -19.75
CA ILE A 249 -5.10 -7.27 -20.17
C ILE A 249 -5.13 -5.73 -20.34
N PRO A 250 -5.63 -5.21 -21.48
CA PRO A 250 -5.75 -3.78 -21.73
C PRO A 250 -6.54 -3.04 -20.64
N HIS A 251 -6.24 -1.75 -20.46
CA HIS A 251 -6.95 -0.91 -19.47
C HIS A 251 -8.45 -0.86 -19.76
N THR A 252 -8.85 -0.87 -21.03
CA THR A 252 -10.25 -0.96 -21.44
C THR A 252 -10.99 -2.17 -20.82
N ALA A 253 -10.38 -3.36 -20.81
CA ALA A 253 -11.02 -4.54 -20.22
C ALA A 253 -11.04 -4.50 -18.69
N ARG A 254 -10.04 -3.88 -18.06
CA ARG A 254 -10.05 -3.60 -16.61
C ARG A 254 -11.18 -2.64 -16.23
N ARG A 255 -11.40 -1.59 -17.03
CA ARG A 255 -12.53 -0.66 -16.87
C ARG A 255 -13.86 -1.42 -16.93
N ILE A 256 -14.06 -2.30 -17.92
CA ILE A 256 -15.28 -3.12 -18.02
C ILE A 256 -15.49 -3.98 -16.76
N LYS A 257 -14.43 -4.60 -16.23
CA LYS A 257 -14.51 -5.36 -14.97
C LYS A 257 -14.91 -4.47 -13.78
N ALA A 258 -14.27 -3.31 -13.63
CA ALA A 258 -14.59 -2.36 -12.57
C ALA A 258 -16.04 -1.84 -12.68
N LEU A 259 -16.53 -1.60 -13.90
CA LEU A 259 -17.93 -1.23 -14.16
C LEU A 259 -18.90 -2.33 -13.74
N GLY A 260 -18.61 -3.59 -14.10
CA GLY A 260 -19.44 -4.74 -13.71
C GLY A 260 -19.49 -4.94 -12.19
N ALA A 261 -18.34 -4.79 -11.52
CA ALA A 261 -18.28 -4.81 -10.05
C ALA A 261 -19.11 -3.68 -9.44
N ALA A 262 -18.98 -2.44 -9.95
CA ALA A 262 -19.77 -1.31 -9.47
C ALA A 262 -21.27 -1.50 -9.66
N GLN A 263 -21.72 -2.07 -10.79
CA GLN A 263 -23.14 -2.38 -10.99
C GLN A 263 -23.65 -3.40 -9.97
N LYS A 264 -22.87 -4.44 -9.69
CA LYS A 264 -23.23 -5.45 -8.68
C LYS A 264 -23.35 -4.84 -7.28
N ILE A 265 -22.38 -3.99 -6.90
CA ILE A 265 -22.36 -3.31 -5.61
C ILE A 265 -23.56 -2.37 -5.49
N ASP A 266 -23.81 -1.57 -6.53
CA ASP A 266 -24.92 -0.62 -6.56
C ASP A 266 -26.28 -1.31 -6.43
N GLN A 267 -26.48 -2.45 -7.09
CA GLN A 267 -27.69 -3.28 -6.94
C GLN A 267 -27.84 -3.80 -5.52
N PHE A 268 -26.75 -4.23 -4.88
CA PHE A 268 -26.77 -4.72 -3.51
C PHE A 268 -27.12 -3.61 -2.50
N LEU A 269 -26.47 -2.45 -2.61
CA LEU A 269 -26.71 -1.29 -1.73
C LEU A 269 -28.16 -0.77 -1.84
N ASN A 270 -28.80 -0.95 -2.99
CA ASN A 270 -30.20 -0.57 -3.21
C ASN A 270 -31.20 -1.72 -2.99
N SER A 271 -30.76 -2.90 -2.52
CA SER A 271 -31.61 -4.07 -2.35
C SER A 271 -32.41 -4.03 -1.06
N ALA A 272 -33.73 -3.83 -1.18
CA ALA A 272 -34.66 -3.91 -0.05
C ALA A 272 -34.61 -5.28 0.66
N THR A 273 -34.32 -6.35 -0.08
CA THR A 273 -34.22 -7.71 0.48
C THR A 273 -32.93 -7.93 1.28
N ALA A 274 -31.83 -7.25 0.91
CA ALA A 274 -30.59 -7.27 1.67
C ALA A 274 -30.72 -6.42 2.95
N ALA A 275 -31.40 -5.27 2.84
CA ALA A 275 -31.62 -4.36 3.95
C ALA A 275 -32.61 -4.88 5.03
N HIS A 276 -33.45 -5.85 4.69
CA HIS A 276 -34.36 -6.52 5.63
C HIS A 276 -34.04 -8.02 5.74
N SER A 277 -32.79 -8.34 6.06
CA SER A 277 -32.36 -9.74 6.16
C SER A 277 -32.72 -10.30 7.53
N LEU A 278 -33.60 -11.30 7.54
CA LEU A 278 -34.02 -11.98 8.77
C LEU A 278 -33.01 -13.06 9.18
N ILE A 279 -32.60 -13.03 10.45
CA ILE A 279 -31.73 -14.04 11.06
C ILE A 279 -32.37 -14.62 12.34
N GLY A 280 -31.85 -15.75 12.82
CA GLY A 280 -32.39 -16.51 13.96
C GLY A 280 -33.40 -17.58 13.56
N GLU A 281 -33.57 -18.60 14.41
CA GLU A 281 -34.54 -19.70 14.16
C GLU A 281 -36.00 -19.20 14.13
N ASP A 282 -36.28 -18.14 14.88
CA ASP A 282 -37.57 -17.46 14.99
C ASP A 282 -37.77 -16.34 13.94
N LYS A 283 -36.72 -16.01 13.16
CA LYS A 283 -36.70 -14.93 12.15
C LYS A 283 -37.20 -13.57 12.66
N THR A 284 -37.00 -13.27 13.94
CA THR A 284 -37.48 -12.02 14.56
C THR A 284 -36.49 -10.86 14.41
N THR A 285 -35.23 -11.16 14.11
CA THR A 285 -34.13 -10.18 14.04
C THR A 285 -33.91 -9.72 12.61
N VAL A 286 -33.83 -8.40 12.40
CA VAL A 286 -33.59 -7.77 11.10
C VAL A 286 -32.18 -7.18 11.06
N LEU A 287 -31.39 -7.60 10.08
CA LEU A 287 -30.11 -7.00 9.73
C LEU A 287 -30.23 -6.19 8.43
N ASP A 288 -29.66 -5.00 8.43
CA ASP A 288 -29.41 -4.23 7.21
C ASP A 288 -28.02 -4.54 6.68
N LEU A 289 -27.92 -5.58 5.86
CA LEU A 289 -26.64 -6.01 5.28
C LEU A 289 -26.02 -4.97 4.35
N THR A 290 -26.79 -3.98 3.89
CA THR A 290 -26.26 -2.90 3.05
C THR A 290 -25.34 -1.98 3.85
N GLN A 291 -25.52 -1.89 5.17
CA GLN A 291 -24.66 -1.10 6.07
C GLN A 291 -23.32 -1.77 6.38
N LEU A 292 -23.10 -3.02 5.96
CA LEU A 292 -21.79 -3.68 6.10
C LEU A 292 -20.72 -3.01 5.25
N ILE A 293 -21.09 -2.48 4.07
CA ILE A 293 -20.17 -1.87 3.13
C ILE A 293 -20.15 -0.38 3.38
N ARG A 294 -18.99 0.14 3.77
CA ARG A 294 -18.81 1.54 4.15
C ARG A 294 -17.75 2.26 3.38
N GLY A 295 -16.74 1.54 2.93
CA GLY A 295 -15.67 2.11 2.12
C GLY A 295 -15.53 1.49 0.75
N LEU A 296 -14.81 2.20 -0.13
CA LEU A 296 -14.19 1.65 -1.32
C LEU A 296 -12.67 1.87 -1.24
N ASP A 297 -11.91 0.90 -1.70
CA ASP A 297 -10.45 0.91 -1.69
C ASP A 297 -9.91 0.51 -3.06
N VAL A 298 -8.78 1.11 -3.45
CA VAL A 298 -8.01 0.71 -4.62
C VAL A 298 -6.57 0.54 -4.17
N ALA A 299 -6.01 -0.66 -4.33
CA ALA A 299 -4.63 -0.97 -3.96
C ALA A 299 -3.95 -1.94 -4.92
N GLY A 300 -2.64 -2.13 -4.75
CA GLY A 300 -1.79 -2.99 -5.58
C GLY A 300 -0.85 -2.17 -6.47
N ASP A 301 -0.37 -2.77 -7.57
CA ASP A 301 0.67 -2.18 -8.43
C ASP A 301 0.20 -0.89 -9.14
N GLU A 302 0.55 0.27 -8.59
CA GLU A 302 0.23 1.60 -9.14
C GLU A 302 0.78 1.80 -10.55
N LEU A 303 2.00 1.30 -10.79
CA LEU A 303 2.70 1.42 -12.08
C LEU A 303 2.04 0.57 -13.17
N ALA A 304 1.34 -0.50 -12.79
CA ALA A 304 0.64 -1.37 -13.73
C ALA A 304 -0.76 -0.86 -14.08
N THR A 305 -1.45 -0.18 -13.17
CA THR A 305 -2.84 0.27 -13.40
C THR A 305 -3.12 1.62 -12.75
N PRO A 306 -3.28 2.68 -13.56
CA PRO A 306 -3.53 4.01 -13.04
C PRO A 306 -4.95 4.12 -12.43
N THR A 307 -5.12 5.06 -11.50
CA THR A 307 -6.40 5.27 -10.79
C THR A 307 -7.55 5.63 -11.73
N GLU A 308 -7.28 6.25 -12.88
CA GLU A 308 -8.28 6.58 -13.91
C GLU A 308 -9.09 5.36 -14.41
N VAL A 309 -8.57 4.14 -14.26
CA VAL A 309 -9.29 2.91 -14.60
C VAL A 309 -10.48 2.66 -13.68
N PHE A 310 -10.35 3.02 -12.40
CA PHE A 310 -11.37 2.77 -11.37
C PHE A 310 -12.19 4.02 -11.04
N ALA A 311 -11.63 5.21 -11.26
CA ALA A 311 -12.24 6.48 -10.89
C ALA A 311 -13.71 6.64 -11.34
N PRO A 312 -14.11 6.30 -12.59
CA PRO A 312 -15.51 6.43 -12.99
C PRO A 312 -16.45 5.51 -12.19
N ALA A 313 -16.04 4.27 -11.93
CA ALA A 313 -16.81 3.30 -11.16
C ALA A 313 -16.98 3.76 -9.70
N ILE A 314 -15.93 4.34 -9.12
CA ILE A 314 -15.94 4.91 -7.77
C ILE A 314 -16.89 6.10 -7.68
N ARG A 315 -16.80 7.07 -8.60
CA ARG A 315 -17.71 8.23 -8.62
C ARG A 315 -19.17 7.80 -8.76
N TRP A 316 -19.43 6.80 -9.60
CA TRP A 316 -20.77 6.22 -9.74
C TRP A 316 -21.32 5.66 -8.43
N LEU A 317 -20.52 4.89 -7.70
CA LEU A 317 -20.92 4.30 -6.42
C LEU A 317 -21.14 5.35 -5.30
N ARG A 318 -20.53 6.53 -5.42
CA ARG A 318 -20.65 7.64 -4.45
C ARG A 318 -21.67 8.71 -4.85
N ARG A 319 -22.41 8.50 -5.94
CA ARG A 319 -23.30 9.52 -6.53
C ARG A 319 -24.42 9.93 -5.58
N GLU A 320 -25.07 8.94 -4.97
CA GLU A 320 -26.16 9.14 -4.02
C GLU A 320 -25.68 8.92 -2.58
N PRO A 321 -26.32 9.57 -1.61
CA PRO A 321 -26.23 9.14 -0.23
C PRO A 321 -26.65 7.68 -0.04
N LEU A 322 -25.94 6.96 0.83
CA LEU A 322 -26.29 5.65 1.35
C LEU A 322 -27.68 5.73 1.98
N ARG A 323 -28.57 4.86 1.50
CA ARG A 323 -29.87 4.66 2.12
C ARG A 323 -29.66 4.00 3.47
N SER A 324 -30.42 4.43 4.47
CA SER A 324 -30.46 3.72 5.74
C SER A 324 -31.88 3.74 6.25
N LEU A 325 -32.37 2.55 6.57
CA LEU A 325 -33.74 2.32 7.01
C LEU A 325 -33.74 2.33 8.55
N GLY A 326 -34.33 3.36 9.15
CA GLY A 326 -34.68 3.36 10.57
C GLY A 326 -33.58 3.77 11.57
N PHE A 327 -32.49 4.39 11.14
CA PHE A 327 -31.44 4.92 12.04
C PHE A 327 -31.38 6.45 12.03
N ASN A 328 -31.04 7.06 13.17
CA ASN A 328 -30.58 8.46 13.22
C ASN A 328 -29.10 8.47 12.82
N HIS A 329 -28.75 9.10 11.69
CA HIS A 329 -27.45 8.88 11.04
C HIS A 329 -26.30 9.73 11.59
N PRO A 330 -25.05 9.24 11.49
CA PRO A 330 -23.87 10.10 11.44
C PRO A 330 -23.93 11.04 10.20
N PRO A 331 -23.18 12.17 10.22
CA PRO A 331 -23.32 13.22 9.20
C PRO A 331 -22.83 12.85 7.79
N HIS A 332 -22.08 11.76 7.61
CA HIS A 332 -21.50 11.36 6.32
C HIS A 332 -22.26 10.19 5.71
N GLN A 333 -23.15 10.51 4.79
CA GLN A 333 -24.03 9.55 4.14
C GLN A 333 -23.42 8.95 2.86
N ARG A 334 -22.10 8.90 2.64
CA ARG A 334 -21.52 8.32 1.41
C ARG A 334 -20.49 7.26 1.75
N LEU A 335 -20.20 6.37 0.79
CA LEU A 335 -19.06 5.48 0.91
C LEU A 335 -17.78 6.31 1.02
N HIS A 336 -16.99 6.09 2.08
CA HIS A 336 -15.68 6.71 2.21
C HIS A 336 -14.69 6.02 1.27
N LEU A 337 -13.61 6.71 0.95
CA LEU A 337 -12.52 6.18 0.14
C LEU A 337 -11.30 5.91 0.99
N SER A 338 -10.55 4.87 0.63
CA SER A 338 -9.22 4.57 1.17
C SER A 338 -8.41 4.06 -0.01
N ILE A 339 -7.78 4.95 -0.77
CA ILE A 339 -7.13 4.61 -2.04
C ILE A 339 -5.62 4.76 -1.91
N HIS A 340 -4.88 3.70 -2.22
CA HIS A 340 -3.43 3.71 -2.29
C HIS A 340 -2.99 4.56 -3.47
N ALA A 341 -2.18 5.57 -3.18
CA ALA A 341 -1.64 6.47 -4.20
C ALA A 341 -0.32 7.07 -3.73
N GLY A 342 0.63 7.19 -4.66
CA GLY A 342 1.95 7.75 -4.36
C GLY A 342 2.78 6.89 -3.42
N GLU A 343 2.49 5.59 -3.33
CA GLU A 343 3.28 4.58 -2.63
C GLU A 343 4.42 4.07 -3.52
N ASP A 344 4.11 3.71 -4.76
CA ASP A 344 5.05 3.19 -5.77
C ASP A 344 5.10 4.12 -6.98
N PHE A 345 6.30 4.59 -7.32
CA PHE A 345 6.53 5.54 -8.42
C PHE A 345 7.97 5.48 -8.91
N ASN A 346 8.15 5.66 -10.23
CA ASN A 346 9.48 5.74 -10.84
C ASN A 346 10.14 7.11 -10.63
N HIS A 347 9.35 8.18 -10.66
CA HIS A 347 9.78 9.57 -10.46
C HIS A 347 8.91 10.26 -9.40
N LEU A 348 9.49 11.10 -8.54
CA LEU A 348 8.74 11.75 -7.44
C LEU A 348 7.58 12.62 -7.95
N LEU A 349 7.77 13.39 -9.02
CA LEU A 349 6.66 14.10 -9.70
C LEU A 349 5.55 13.14 -10.15
N GLY A 350 5.87 11.92 -10.59
CA GLY A 350 4.87 10.91 -10.94
C GLY A 350 4.08 10.44 -9.73
N GLY A 351 4.75 10.19 -8.60
CA GLY A 351 4.06 9.88 -7.34
C GLY A 351 3.13 11.00 -6.88
N LEU A 352 3.55 12.27 -7.00
CA LEU A 352 2.71 13.43 -6.68
C LEU A 352 1.54 13.61 -7.66
N ARG A 353 1.77 13.37 -8.96
CA ARG A 353 0.72 13.36 -9.99
C ARG A 353 -0.30 12.28 -9.70
N HIS A 354 0.11 11.04 -9.43
CA HIS A 354 -0.80 9.93 -9.11
C HIS A 354 -1.69 10.23 -7.89
N LEU A 355 -1.14 10.92 -6.88
CA LEU A 355 -1.91 11.40 -5.74
C LEU A 355 -2.96 12.43 -6.14
N ASP A 356 -2.58 13.44 -6.92
CA ASP A 356 -3.50 14.49 -7.37
C ASP A 356 -4.56 13.94 -8.35
N GLU A 357 -4.19 13.01 -9.25
CA GLU A 357 -5.12 12.24 -10.08
C GLU A 357 -6.11 11.47 -9.20
N THR A 358 -5.63 10.79 -8.17
CA THR A 358 -6.50 10.03 -7.27
C THR A 358 -7.49 10.95 -6.56
N VAL A 359 -7.02 12.06 -6.00
CA VAL A 359 -7.87 13.04 -5.31
C VAL A 359 -8.87 13.69 -6.27
N GLN A 360 -8.43 14.11 -7.46
CA GLN A 360 -9.28 14.81 -8.43
C GLN A 360 -10.23 13.87 -9.15
N PHE A 361 -9.75 12.72 -9.63
CA PHE A 361 -10.52 11.83 -10.49
C PHE A 361 -11.51 11.00 -9.66
N CYS A 362 -11.18 10.61 -8.44
CA CYS A 362 -12.14 9.92 -7.55
C CYS A 362 -13.03 10.88 -6.74
N GLU A 363 -12.85 12.20 -6.93
CA GLU A 363 -13.56 13.25 -6.18
C GLU A 363 -13.44 13.04 -4.66
N MET A 364 -12.20 12.82 -4.19
CA MET A 364 -11.96 12.63 -2.77
C MET A 364 -12.21 13.93 -1.98
N GLY A 365 -12.78 13.79 -0.79
CA GLY A 365 -13.13 14.88 0.10
C GLY A 365 -13.07 14.45 1.57
N GLN A 366 -13.96 15.02 2.38
CA GLN A 366 -13.92 14.87 3.83
C GLN A 366 -13.97 13.39 4.25
N TYR A 367 -13.08 12.98 5.17
CA TYR A 367 -12.93 11.62 5.70
C TYR A 367 -12.43 10.56 4.71
N ASP A 368 -12.20 10.92 3.44
CA ASP A 368 -11.52 10.04 2.50
C ASP A 368 -10.02 9.96 2.84
N ARG A 369 -9.45 8.79 2.57
CA ARG A 369 -8.12 8.43 3.02
C ARG A 369 -7.22 8.07 1.84
N ILE A 370 -6.00 8.58 1.89
CA ILE A 370 -4.92 8.27 0.95
C ILE A 370 -4.06 7.18 1.61
N GLY A 371 -4.07 5.99 1.01
CA GLY A 371 -3.21 4.88 1.40
C GLY A 371 -1.74 5.25 1.16
N HIS A 372 -0.91 5.12 2.19
CA HIS A 372 0.54 5.37 2.20
C HIS A 372 0.94 6.83 1.91
N GLY A 373 0.66 7.39 0.73
CA GLY A 373 0.94 8.79 0.40
C GLY A 373 2.43 9.17 0.43
N LEU A 374 3.35 8.22 0.30
CA LEU A 374 4.79 8.40 0.53
C LEU A 374 5.41 9.55 -0.27
N ALA A 375 4.97 9.72 -1.52
CA ALA A 375 5.40 10.81 -2.39
C ALA A 375 5.19 12.21 -1.79
N LEU A 376 4.25 12.41 -0.86
CA LEU A 376 4.05 13.71 -0.18
C LEU A 376 5.09 13.99 0.91
N GLY A 377 5.73 12.95 1.42
CA GLY A 377 6.57 13.05 2.61
C GLY A 377 8.06 12.93 2.34
N ILE A 378 8.45 12.07 1.41
CA ILE A 378 9.87 11.82 1.09
C ILE A 378 10.50 13.10 0.54
N LEU A 379 11.58 13.57 1.16
CA LEU A 379 12.27 14.79 0.72
C LEU A 379 12.91 14.60 -0.67
N PRO A 380 12.71 15.52 -1.64
CA PRO A 380 13.22 15.35 -3.00
C PRO A 380 14.73 15.12 -3.09
N GLU A 381 15.52 15.86 -2.30
CA GLU A 381 16.98 15.68 -2.22
C GLU A 381 17.37 14.30 -1.67
N GLN A 382 16.59 13.75 -0.74
CA GLN A 382 16.84 12.40 -0.20
C GLN A 382 16.45 11.32 -1.21
N TRP A 383 15.32 11.50 -1.89
CA TRP A 383 14.85 10.58 -2.93
C TRP A 383 15.82 10.50 -4.11
N PHE A 384 16.36 11.63 -4.55
CA PHE A 384 17.27 11.69 -5.71
C PHE A 384 18.73 11.34 -5.38
N LYS A 385 19.04 10.84 -4.18
CA LYS A 385 20.41 10.44 -3.78
C LYS A 385 21.06 9.43 -4.73
N CYS A 386 20.27 8.56 -5.37
CA CYS A 386 20.78 7.60 -6.36
C CYS A 386 21.31 8.26 -7.64
N GLY A 387 20.97 9.53 -7.90
CA GLY A 387 21.51 10.35 -8.99
C GLY A 387 20.93 10.10 -10.38
N GLU A 388 20.28 8.95 -10.61
CA GLU A 388 19.69 8.57 -11.89
C GLU A 388 18.27 8.00 -11.72
N VAL A 389 17.37 8.41 -12.61
CA VAL A 389 15.97 7.98 -12.64
C VAL A 389 15.57 7.63 -14.06
N PHE A 390 14.83 6.53 -14.20
CA PHE A 390 14.32 6.03 -15.48
C PHE A 390 12.81 6.16 -15.51
N VAL A 391 12.27 6.75 -16.57
CA VAL A 391 10.83 6.93 -16.77
C VAL A 391 10.52 6.81 -18.25
N THR A 392 9.33 6.32 -18.62
CA THR A 392 8.97 6.28 -20.05
C THR A 392 8.72 7.70 -20.56
N VAL A 393 8.94 7.93 -21.86
CA VAL A 393 8.73 9.25 -22.47
C VAL A 393 7.28 9.74 -22.26
N ALA A 394 6.30 8.84 -22.36
CA ALA A 394 4.89 9.17 -22.15
C ALA A 394 4.60 9.57 -20.69
N GLU A 395 5.08 8.77 -19.73
CA GLU A 395 4.95 9.06 -18.29
C GLU A 395 5.66 10.37 -17.91
N HIS A 396 6.85 10.61 -18.50
CA HIS A 396 7.59 11.85 -18.28
C HIS A 396 6.85 13.08 -18.80
N LEU A 397 6.29 13.00 -20.01
CA LEU A 397 5.48 14.08 -20.57
C LEU A 397 4.30 14.41 -19.67
N ASP A 398 3.56 13.40 -19.20
CA ASP A 398 2.44 13.60 -18.28
C ASP A 398 2.89 14.28 -16.97
N ASN A 399 4.03 13.85 -16.42
CA ASN A 399 4.62 14.45 -15.22
C ASN A 399 4.99 15.92 -15.44
N LEU A 400 5.59 16.25 -16.58
CA LEU A 400 5.99 17.62 -16.93
C LEU A 400 4.78 18.53 -17.15
N VAL A 401 3.76 18.07 -17.87
CA VAL A 401 2.53 18.81 -18.15
C VAL A 401 1.78 19.10 -16.85
N TRP A 402 1.62 18.08 -16.00
CA TRP A 402 1.01 18.26 -14.68
C TRP A 402 1.82 19.22 -13.81
N ALA A 403 3.15 19.03 -13.72
CA ALA A 403 4.04 19.89 -12.95
C ALA A 403 4.01 21.34 -13.45
N TRP A 404 3.89 21.56 -14.76
CA TRP A 404 3.79 22.90 -15.34
C TRP A 404 2.54 23.61 -14.85
N HIS A 405 1.39 22.94 -14.87
CA HIS A 405 0.15 23.51 -14.35
C HIS A 405 0.25 23.80 -12.84
N GLN A 406 0.88 22.91 -12.06
CA GLN A 406 1.13 23.18 -10.63
C GLN A 406 2.09 24.36 -10.43
N ALA A 407 3.09 24.53 -11.30
CA ALA A 407 4.01 25.66 -11.26
C ALA A 407 3.28 26.98 -11.51
N GLN A 408 2.32 27.03 -12.45
CA GLN A 408 1.48 28.22 -12.68
C GLN A 408 0.71 28.62 -11.41
N ILE A 409 0.14 27.65 -10.69
CA ILE A 409 -0.55 27.91 -9.42
C ILE A 409 0.43 28.44 -8.37
N LEU A 410 1.62 27.83 -8.28
CA LEU A 410 2.63 28.19 -7.29
C LEU A 410 3.33 29.51 -7.58
N SER A 411 3.30 30.05 -8.80
CA SER A 411 3.87 31.37 -9.13
C SER A 411 3.31 32.49 -8.24
N GLY A 412 2.07 32.36 -7.76
CA GLY A 412 1.47 33.31 -6.81
C GLY A 412 1.90 33.12 -5.34
N LEU A 413 2.61 32.04 -5.02
CA LEU A 413 2.91 31.61 -3.64
C LEU A 413 4.42 31.45 -3.38
N TRP A 414 5.21 31.11 -4.41
CA TRP A 414 6.64 30.87 -4.33
C TRP A 414 7.37 31.44 -5.55
N ALA A 415 8.27 32.40 -5.33
CA ALA A 415 8.87 33.22 -6.39
C ALA A 415 9.61 32.45 -7.49
N ASN A 416 10.22 31.30 -7.16
CA ASN A 416 10.98 30.51 -8.15
C ASN A 416 10.09 29.60 -9.01
N ALA A 417 8.79 29.51 -8.76
CA ALA A 417 7.89 28.66 -9.55
C ALA A 417 7.82 29.11 -11.02
N GLU A 418 7.94 30.40 -11.31
CA GLU A 418 7.94 30.92 -12.68
C GLU A 418 9.16 30.43 -13.48
N VAL A 419 10.33 30.42 -12.85
CA VAL A 419 11.57 29.91 -13.46
C VAL A 419 11.42 28.43 -13.80
N VAL A 420 10.82 27.65 -12.88
CA VAL A 420 10.56 26.24 -13.09
C VAL A 420 9.54 26.02 -14.20
N ALA A 421 8.46 26.81 -14.24
CA ALA A 421 7.46 26.73 -15.30
C ALA A 421 8.08 26.91 -16.69
N LEU A 422 8.99 27.88 -16.88
CA LEU A 422 9.70 28.08 -18.15
C LEU A 422 10.56 26.88 -18.54
N ARG A 423 11.28 26.28 -17.57
CA ARG A 423 12.06 25.06 -17.79
C ARG A 423 11.18 23.87 -18.20
N LEU A 424 10.01 23.73 -17.57
CA LEU A 424 9.04 22.68 -17.89
C LEU A 424 8.48 22.85 -19.31
N VAL A 425 8.12 24.08 -19.73
CA VAL A 425 7.68 24.36 -21.11
C VAL A 425 8.76 23.95 -22.13
N ALA A 426 10.02 24.30 -21.88
CA ALA A 426 11.11 23.92 -22.76
C ALA A 426 11.22 22.39 -22.96
N ARG A 427 11.00 21.61 -21.90
CA ARG A 427 10.99 20.14 -21.97
C ARG A 427 9.74 19.60 -22.65
N ILE A 428 8.56 20.16 -22.36
CA ILE A 428 7.30 19.76 -22.99
C ILE A 428 7.42 19.88 -24.52
N ASN A 429 8.01 20.97 -25.01
CA ASN A 429 8.23 21.18 -26.45
C ASN A 429 9.15 20.13 -27.10
N ILE A 430 10.00 19.45 -26.32
CA ILE A 430 10.87 18.36 -26.79
C ILE A 430 10.14 17.02 -26.75
N TYR A 431 9.40 16.74 -25.67
CA TYR A 431 8.80 15.43 -25.45
C TYR A 431 7.42 15.27 -26.11
N ALA A 432 6.63 16.34 -26.22
CA ALA A 432 5.29 16.25 -26.80
C ALA A 432 5.28 15.72 -28.25
N PRO A 433 6.18 16.16 -29.15
CA PRO A 433 6.27 15.59 -30.51
C PRO A 433 6.67 14.11 -30.55
N LEU A 434 7.37 13.60 -29.52
CA LEU A 434 7.77 12.18 -29.46
C LEU A 434 6.58 11.27 -29.11
N VAL A 435 5.64 11.78 -28.30
CA VAL A 435 4.42 11.06 -27.90
C VAL A 435 3.31 11.24 -28.91
N TYR A 436 3.15 12.46 -29.44
CA TYR A 436 2.08 12.86 -30.36
C TYR A 436 2.65 13.42 -31.67
N PRO A 437 3.32 12.59 -32.50
CA PRO A 437 4.00 13.05 -33.72
C PRO A 437 3.03 13.68 -34.72
N ASP A 438 1.78 13.21 -34.78
CA ASP A 438 0.76 13.73 -35.71
C ASP A 438 0.28 15.14 -35.36
N TYR A 439 0.67 15.68 -34.21
CA TYR A 439 0.24 16.99 -33.70
C TYR A 439 1.40 17.96 -33.43
N ALA A 440 2.64 17.59 -33.77
CA ALA A 440 3.88 18.22 -33.30
C ALA A 440 3.92 19.77 -33.38
N ASP A 441 3.36 20.38 -34.43
CA ASP A 441 3.43 21.83 -34.67
C ASP A 441 2.35 22.66 -33.94
N GLN A 442 1.42 22.02 -33.22
CA GLN A 442 0.20 22.68 -32.71
C GLN A 442 -0.03 22.50 -31.20
N LEU A 443 0.88 21.83 -30.49
CA LEU A 443 0.65 21.46 -29.08
C LEU A 443 1.08 22.58 -28.13
N THR A 444 0.11 23.08 -27.36
CA THR A 444 0.41 23.90 -26.18
C THR A 444 0.43 23.05 -24.90
N PRO A 445 1.15 23.48 -23.84
CA PRO A 445 1.07 22.84 -22.53
C PRO A 445 -0.37 22.76 -21.99
N GLU A 446 -1.21 23.74 -22.31
CA GLU A 446 -2.62 23.77 -21.90
C GLU A 446 -3.45 22.70 -22.62
N ASP A 447 -3.27 22.51 -23.93
CA ASP A 447 -3.95 21.44 -24.68
C ASP A 447 -3.62 20.06 -24.11
N LEU A 448 -2.34 19.83 -23.77
CA LEU A 448 -1.86 18.60 -23.15
C LEU A 448 -2.46 18.40 -21.75
N TYR A 449 -2.53 19.48 -20.96
CA TYR A 449 -3.11 19.42 -19.61
C TYR A 449 -4.61 19.12 -19.66
N GLN A 450 -5.35 19.76 -20.58
CA GLN A 450 -6.76 19.49 -20.79
C GLN A 450 -7.00 18.07 -21.31
N ALA A 451 -6.16 17.57 -22.23
CA ALA A 451 -6.20 16.18 -22.68
C ALA A 451 -5.99 15.20 -21.54
N TRP A 452 -5.05 15.49 -20.64
CA TRP A 452 -4.80 14.71 -19.43
C TRP A 452 -6.01 14.74 -18.48
N LEU A 453 -6.65 15.90 -18.26
CA LEU A 453 -7.87 16.02 -17.46
C LEU A 453 -9.00 15.13 -17.99
N LEU A 454 -9.14 15.01 -19.32
CA LEU A 454 -10.18 14.18 -19.93
C LEU A 454 -10.06 12.69 -19.60
N ARG A 455 -8.90 12.22 -19.13
CA ARG A 455 -8.71 10.81 -18.74
C ARG A 455 -9.57 10.40 -17.54
N ARG A 456 -10.07 11.36 -16.76
CA ARG A 456 -11.02 11.09 -15.67
C ARG A 456 -12.39 10.62 -16.17
N ASN A 457 -12.74 10.85 -17.44
CA ASN A 457 -13.99 10.40 -18.05
C ASN A 457 -13.95 8.90 -18.37
N CYS A 458 -15.09 8.22 -18.31
CA CYS A 458 -15.17 6.82 -18.72
C CYS A 458 -15.15 6.69 -20.25
N PRO A 459 -14.11 6.09 -20.87
CA PRO A 459 -14.04 5.97 -22.33
C PRO A 459 -15.16 5.10 -22.91
N VAL A 460 -15.59 4.07 -22.16
CA VAL A 460 -16.69 3.17 -22.58
C VAL A 460 -18.02 3.93 -22.65
N LYS A 461 -18.33 4.73 -21.63
CA LYS A 461 -19.54 5.56 -21.61
C LYS A 461 -19.46 6.71 -22.61
N TRP A 462 -18.26 7.22 -22.87
CA TRP A 462 -18.04 8.24 -23.88
C TRP A 462 -18.41 7.74 -25.28
N ARG A 463 -17.95 6.53 -25.67
CA ARG A 463 -18.34 5.91 -26.94
C ARG A 463 -19.85 5.69 -27.05
N GLN A 464 -20.51 5.31 -25.95
CA GLN A 464 -21.97 5.17 -25.91
C GLN A 464 -22.66 6.51 -26.16
N TYR A 465 -22.21 7.57 -25.50
CA TYR A 465 -22.75 8.92 -25.66
C TYR A 465 -22.67 9.43 -27.11
N LEU A 466 -21.50 9.29 -27.75
CA LEU A 466 -21.31 9.69 -29.15
C LEU A 466 -22.21 8.93 -30.14
N ALA A 467 -22.68 7.75 -29.77
CA ALA A 467 -23.55 6.94 -30.63
C ALA A 467 -25.04 7.28 -30.47
N THR A 468 -25.47 7.84 -29.33
CA THR A 468 -26.91 7.98 -29.00
C THR A 468 -27.42 9.41 -28.88
N GLU A 469 -26.53 10.43 -28.85
CA GLU A 469 -26.85 11.88 -28.76
C GLU A 469 -27.89 12.29 -27.68
N THR A 470 -28.16 11.40 -26.73
CA THR A 470 -29.15 11.56 -25.67
C THR A 470 -28.43 11.53 -24.33
N ILE A 471 -28.77 12.48 -23.44
CA ILE A 471 -28.07 12.70 -22.16
C ILE A 471 -29.00 12.31 -21.00
N PRO A 472 -28.90 11.09 -20.45
CA PRO A 472 -29.42 10.81 -19.12
C PRO A 472 -28.67 11.66 -18.08
N SER A 473 -29.37 12.16 -17.06
CA SER A 473 -28.75 12.88 -15.92
C SER A 473 -27.64 12.07 -15.24
N GLU A 474 -27.78 10.74 -15.25
CA GLU A 474 -26.83 9.77 -14.71
C GLU A 474 -25.45 9.76 -15.40
N LEU A 475 -25.34 10.33 -16.61
CA LEU A 475 -24.12 10.30 -17.40
C LEU A 475 -23.01 11.20 -16.83
N LYS A 476 -23.35 12.24 -16.06
CA LYS A 476 -22.36 13.21 -15.52
C LYS A 476 -21.36 12.60 -14.55
N HIS A 477 -21.75 11.57 -13.79
CA HIS A 477 -20.82 10.87 -12.88
C HIS A 477 -19.78 10.04 -13.66
N TRP A 478 -20.17 9.53 -14.83
CA TRP A 478 -19.29 8.81 -15.74
C TRP A 478 -18.41 9.75 -16.57
N LEU A 479 -18.99 10.87 -17.02
CA LEU A 479 -18.39 11.84 -17.94
C LEU A 479 -18.43 13.26 -17.34
N PRO A 480 -17.65 13.56 -16.28
CA PRO A 480 -17.68 14.87 -15.61
C PRO A 480 -17.30 16.05 -16.52
N ASP A 481 -16.60 15.80 -17.63
CA ASP A 481 -16.18 16.85 -18.58
C ASP A 481 -17.07 16.98 -19.81
N VAL A 482 -18.17 16.22 -19.92
CA VAL A 482 -18.97 16.17 -21.16
C VAL A 482 -19.42 17.55 -21.66
N ASP A 483 -19.69 18.47 -20.74
CA ASP A 483 -20.16 19.83 -21.03
C ASP A 483 -19.01 20.84 -21.27
N LYS A 484 -17.73 20.42 -21.21
CA LYS A 484 -16.57 21.30 -21.34
C LYS A 484 -16.22 21.55 -22.80
N ALA A 485 -15.80 22.79 -23.11
CA ALA A 485 -15.40 23.18 -24.46
C ALA A 485 -14.20 22.35 -24.98
N TYR A 486 -13.20 22.10 -24.13
CA TYR A 486 -12.05 21.26 -24.45
C TYR A 486 -12.35 19.76 -24.54
N ALA A 487 -13.58 19.34 -24.21
CA ALA A 487 -14.00 17.96 -24.33
C ALA A 487 -14.76 17.69 -25.63
N GLN A 488 -15.03 18.72 -26.43
CA GLN A 488 -15.75 18.58 -27.70
C GLN A 488 -14.87 17.91 -28.77
N PRO A 489 -15.45 17.10 -29.68
CA PRO A 489 -14.69 16.29 -30.64
C PRO A 489 -13.71 17.06 -31.57
N ASP A 490 -13.98 18.33 -31.81
CA ASP A 490 -13.19 19.23 -32.65
C ASP A 490 -11.95 19.80 -31.93
N SER A 491 -11.96 19.83 -30.60
CA SER A 491 -10.86 20.33 -29.77
C SER A 491 -9.59 19.49 -29.87
N THR A 492 -8.42 20.12 -29.72
CA THR A 492 -7.12 19.44 -29.68
C THR A 492 -7.03 18.48 -28.50
N ALA A 493 -7.46 18.92 -27.31
CA ALA A 493 -7.46 18.12 -26.09
C ALA A 493 -8.24 16.80 -26.25
N TYR A 494 -9.43 16.85 -26.86
CA TYR A 494 -10.20 15.64 -27.16
C TYR A 494 -9.44 14.68 -28.07
N LYS A 495 -8.86 15.17 -29.16
CA LYS A 495 -8.13 14.34 -30.14
C LYS A 495 -6.92 13.64 -29.50
N LEU A 496 -6.19 14.34 -28.63
CA LEU A 496 -5.06 13.77 -27.89
C LEU A 496 -5.49 12.69 -26.90
N ASN A 497 -6.55 12.93 -26.13
CA ASN A 497 -7.11 11.93 -25.23
C ASN A 497 -7.68 10.73 -26.00
N ALA A 498 -8.33 10.97 -27.15
CA ALA A 498 -8.82 9.93 -28.03
C ALA A 498 -7.67 9.03 -28.54
N SER A 499 -6.55 9.61 -28.94
CA SER A 499 -5.34 8.87 -29.33
C SER A 499 -4.78 8.04 -28.16
N TYR A 500 -4.68 8.63 -26.96
CA TYR A 500 -4.22 7.95 -25.74
C TYR A 500 -5.11 6.74 -25.39
N GLN A 501 -6.43 6.89 -25.48
CA GLN A 501 -7.41 5.84 -25.18
C GLN A 501 -7.67 4.87 -26.35
N GLY A 502 -7.08 5.10 -27.52
CA GLY A 502 -7.37 4.36 -28.75
C GLY A 502 -8.84 4.45 -29.18
N LEU A 503 -9.47 5.62 -29.03
CA LEU A 503 -10.85 5.90 -29.47
C LEU A 503 -10.95 6.19 -30.97
N ASP A 504 -9.85 6.56 -31.61
CA ASP A 504 -9.69 6.92 -33.02
C ASP A 504 -9.59 5.71 -33.97
N ARG A 505 -9.44 4.49 -33.44
CA ARG A 505 -9.29 3.25 -34.22
C ARG A 505 -10.61 2.48 -34.26
N PHE A 506 -11.18 2.27 -35.46
CA PHE A 506 -12.33 1.39 -35.68
C PHE A 506 -11.92 -0.08 -35.48
N GLY A 507 -12.23 -0.65 -34.31
CA GLY A 507 -11.99 -2.06 -33.96
C GLY A 507 -12.02 -2.31 -32.45
N PRO A 508 -12.05 -3.58 -31.96
CA PRO A 508 -11.89 -3.86 -30.53
C PRO A 508 -10.57 -3.25 -30.07
N ALA A 509 -10.63 -2.44 -29.01
CA ALA A 509 -9.53 -1.61 -28.51
C ALA A 509 -8.25 -2.42 -28.27
N GLN A 510 -7.42 -2.55 -29.29
CA GLN A 510 -6.04 -2.95 -29.15
C GLN A 510 -5.27 -1.69 -28.80
N GLU A 511 -5.09 -1.47 -27.50
CA GLU A 511 -4.03 -0.64 -26.93
C GLU A 511 -2.68 -1.28 -27.33
N LEU A 512 -2.33 -1.23 -28.63
CA LEU A 512 -0.98 -1.49 -29.08
C LEU A 512 -0.16 -0.29 -28.61
N LEU A 513 0.51 -0.46 -27.47
CA LEU A 513 1.58 0.41 -26.98
C LEU A 513 2.44 0.78 -28.19
N GLN A 514 2.38 2.05 -28.59
CA GLN A 514 3.22 2.53 -29.68
C GLN A 514 4.69 2.29 -29.29
N PRO A 515 5.58 1.92 -30.23
CA PRO A 515 7.02 1.76 -29.94
C PRO A 515 7.66 3.00 -29.29
N ASN A 516 7.07 4.19 -29.46
CA ASN A 516 7.53 5.43 -28.83
C ASN A 516 7.04 5.63 -27.39
N GLN A 517 6.02 4.88 -26.93
CA GLN A 517 5.54 4.89 -25.53
C GLN A 517 6.43 4.04 -24.60
N THR A 518 7.37 3.26 -25.15
CA THR A 518 8.30 2.41 -24.39
C THR A 518 9.73 2.95 -24.33
N SER A 519 10.02 4.05 -25.04
CA SER A 519 11.30 4.73 -24.93
C SER A 519 11.50 5.27 -23.51
N ILE A 520 12.71 5.12 -22.98
CA ILE A 520 13.05 5.48 -21.60
C ILE A 520 13.88 6.76 -21.61
N VAL A 521 13.48 7.72 -20.79
CA VAL A 521 14.24 8.92 -20.45
C VAL A 521 15.08 8.63 -19.22
N LEU A 522 16.36 8.97 -19.30
CA LEU A 522 17.30 8.96 -18.18
C LEU A 522 17.41 10.38 -17.62
N ILE A 523 16.93 10.57 -16.39
CA ILE A 523 16.96 11.84 -15.67
C ILE A 523 18.12 11.84 -14.68
N LYS A 524 18.97 12.86 -14.74
CA LYS A 524 20.18 13.03 -13.90
C LYS A 524 20.10 14.31 -13.07
N LYS A 525 21.00 14.50 -12.10
CA LYS A 525 21.13 15.81 -11.43
C LYS A 525 21.91 16.76 -12.33
N GLY A 526 21.40 17.96 -12.57
CA GLY A 526 22.10 18.97 -13.38
C GLY A 526 21.24 20.15 -13.79
N GLU A 527 21.89 21.22 -14.24
CA GLU A 527 21.23 22.46 -14.69
C GLU A 527 20.78 22.40 -16.16
N GLN A 528 21.29 21.43 -16.91
CA GLN A 528 21.06 21.28 -18.34
C GLN A 528 19.59 21.01 -18.66
N LEU A 529 19.25 21.15 -19.94
CA LEU A 529 17.96 20.77 -20.50
C LEU A 529 18.18 19.75 -21.62
N PRO A 530 17.20 18.88 -21.91
CA PRO A 530 17.25 17.99 -23.06
C PRO A 530 17.35 18.80 -24.35
N THR A 531 17.82 18.14 -25.42
CA THR A 531 17.89 18.73 -26.76
C THR A 531 17.23 17.79 -27.75
N ALA A 532 16.79 18.32 -28.90
CA ALA A 532 16.20 17.50 -29.96
C ALA A 532 17.16 16.39 -30.46
N CYS A 533 18.48 16.58 -30.37
CA CYS A 533 19.48 15.58 -30.74
C CYS A 533 19.67 14.48 -29.69
N HIS A 534 19.41 14.79 -28.42
CA HIS A 534 19.58 13.86 -27.30
C HIS A 534 18.38 13.92 -26.33
N PRO A 535 17.16 13.61 -26.80
CA PRO A 535 15.94 13.82 -26.01
C PRO A 535 15.81 12.82 -24.84
N LEU A 536 16.49 11.67 -24.92
CA LEU A 536 16.40 10.63 -23.89
C LEU A 536 17.30 10.87 -22.67
N ASN A 537 18.05 11.97 -22.63
CA ASN A 537 18.77 12.42 -21.45
C ASN A 537 18.16 13.73 -20.96
N ASP A 538 17.74 13.76 -19.70
CA ASP A 538 17.20 14.94 -19.03
C ASP A 538 17.94 15.18 -17.72
N TRP A 539 17.77 16.38 -17.16
CA TRP A 539 18.39 16.79 -15.92
C TRP A 539 17.40 17.50 -15.02
N LEU A 540 17.56 17.27 -13.73
CA LEU A 540 16.77 17.85 -12.67
C LEU A 540 17.65 18.86 -11.92
N ALA A 541 17.31 20.14 -12.04
CA ALA A 541 18.05 21.22 -11.41
C ALA A 541 17.70 21.32 -9.92
N PRO A 542 18.60 21.87 -9.08
CA PRO A 542 18.32 22.13 -7.66
C PRO A 542 17.03 22.93 -7.42
N VAL A 543 16.75 23.94 -8.27
CA VAL A 543 15.50 24.71 -8.17
C VAL A 543 14.24 23.86 -8.41
N GLU A 544 14.36 22.76 -9.15
CA GLU A 544 13.25 21.84 -9.42
C GLU A 544 13.08 20.83 -8.28
N LEU A 545 14.17 20.50 -7.57
CA LEU A 545 14.11 19.77 -6.30
C LEU A 545 13.39 20.61 -5.23
N ASP A 546 13.73 21.90 -5.13
CA ASP A 546 13.04 22.84 -4.26
C ASP A 546 11.56 22.99 -4.64
N PHE A 547 11.25 23.07 -5.94
CA PHE A 547 9.88 23.11 -6.44
C PHE A 547 9.07 21.89 -6.02
N MET A 548 9.63 20.68 -6.12
CA MET A 548 8.92 19.47 -5.68
C MET A 548 8.63 19.49 -4.18
N GLU A 549 9.54 20.00 -3.36
CA GLU A 549 9.31 20.11 -1.91
C GLU A 549 8.26 21.18 -1.59
N ALA A 550 8.30 22.33 -2.28
CA ALA A 550 7.26 23.34 -2.18
C ALA A 550 5.89 22.82 -2.65
N LEU A 551 5.87 22.02 -3.71
CA LEU A 551 4.66 21.39 -4.24
C LEU A 551 4.09 20.36 -3.25
N GLN A 552 4.92 19.56 -2.61
CA GLN A 552 4.49 18.67 -1.52
C GLN A 552 3.82 19.47 -0.39
N ASP A 553 4.43 20.58 0.03
CA ASP A 553 3.88 21.41 1.10
C ASP A 553 2.53 22.03 0.70
N TYR A 554 2.40 22.51 -0.54
CA TYR A 554 1.15 23.01 -1.09
C TYR A 554 0.05 21.93 -1.15
N LEU A 555 0.39 20.73 -1.63
CA LEU A 555 -0.57 19.61 -1.72
C LEU A 555 -1.01 19.15 -0.32
N LEU A 556 -0.10 19.10 0.67
CA LEU A 556 -0.46 18.77 2.05
C LEU A 556 -1.48 19.76 2.62
N VAL A 557 -1.32 21.07 2.37
CA VAL A 557 -2.31 22.08 2.79
C VAL A 557 -3.64 21.88 2.07
N ARG A 558 -3.60 21.74 0.73
CA ARG A 558 -4.81 21.54 -0.08
C ARG A 558 -5.58 20.29 0.34
N TYR A 559 -4.88 19.21 0.68
CA TYR A 559 -5.51 17.94 1.09
C TYR A 559 -6.07 18.03 2.50
N ALA A 560 -5.36 18.65 3.44
CA ALA A 560 -5.88 18.92 4.78
C ALA A 560 -7.15 19.79 4.74
N GLN A 561 -7.16 20.85 3.92
CA GLN A 561 -8.34 21.72 3.74
C GLN A 561 -9.54 20.99 3.11
N LYS A 562 -9.30 19.97 2.29
CA LYS A 562 -10.35 19.08 1.75
C LYS A 562 -10.88 18.09 2.79
N GLY A 563 -10.27 18.01 3.97
CA GLY A 563 -10.61 17.04 5.01
C GLY A 563 -10.11 15.62 4.71
N LEU A 564 -9.08 15.49 3.86
CA LEU A 564 -8.43 14.21 3.57
C LEU A 564 -7.54 13.77 4.73
N ILE A 565 -7.30 12.46 4.81
CA ILE A 565 -6.43 11.84 5.81
C ILE A 565 -5.38 10.99 5.08
N ILE A 566 -4.14 10.96 5.56
CA ILE A 566 -3.13 9.99 5.08
C ILE A 566 -3.10 8.78 6.02
N GLU A 567 -3.19 7.57 5.45
CA GLU A 567 -2.97 6.31 6.15
C GLU A 567 -1.47 6.06 6.25
N ALA A 568 -0.92 6.30 7.43
CA ALA A 568 0.45 5.96 7.76
C ALA A 568 0.52 4.48 8.18
N ASN A 569 1.34 3.71 7.48
CA ASN A 569 1.56 2.29 7.74
C ASN A 569 3.05 2.08 8.06
N PRO A 570 3.54 2.43 9.28
CA PRO A 570 4.98 2.59 9.53
C PRO A 570 5.84 1.39 9.14
N SER A 571 5.47 0.18 9.59
CA SER A 571 6.19 -1.02 9.24
C SER A 571 6.12 -1.31 7.75
N SER A 572 4.93 -1.32 7.14
CA SER A 572 4.73 -1.55 5.71
C SER A 572 5.54 -0.56 4.86
N ASN A 573 5.46 0.73 5.15
CA ASN A 573 6.19 1.80 4.48
C ASN A 573 7.70 1.60 4.50
N VAL A 574 8.29 1.26 5.65
CA VAL A 574 9.72 0.96 5.75
C VAL A 574 10.06 -0.32 4.97
N PHE A 575 9.18 -1.32 4.99
CA PHE A 575 9.40 -2.58 4.31
C PHE A 575 9.33 -2.48 2.77
N ILE A 576 8.38 -1.73 2.21
CA ILE A 576 8.11 -1.76 0.75
C ILE A 576 8.72 -0.59 -0.02
N SER A 577 9.12 0.48 0.66
CA SER A 577 9.62 1.70 0.03
C SER A 577 11.14 1.90 0.19
N ARG A 578 11.65 3.06 -0.22
CA ARG A 578 13.06 3.46 -0.07
C ARG A 578 13.37 4.15 1.27
N ILE A 579 12.48 4.02 2.27
CA ILE A 579 12.70 4.57 3.61
C ILE A 579 13.66 3.64 4.36
N GLU A 580 14.83 4.16 4.75
CA GLU A 580 15.86 3.34 5.39
C GLU A 580 15.48 2.91 6.81
N ASP A 581 14.73 3.74 7.54
CA ASP A 581 14.40 3.51 8.94
C ASP A 581 13.19 4.35 9.39
N TYR A 582 12.55 3.96 10.50
CA TYR A 582 11.33 4.56 11.05
C TYR A 582 11.48 6.05 11.37
N HIS A 583 12.66 6.52 11.75
CA HIS A 583 12.89 7.95 12.02
C HIS A 583 12.81 8.83 10.76
N LEU A 584 12.97 8.25 9.57
CA LEU A 584 12.76 8.91 8.28
C LEU A 584 11.32 8.76 7.77
N HIS A 585 10.44 8.15 8.55
CA HIS A 585 9.06 7.94 8.15
C HIS A 585 8.34 9.27 7.91
N PRO A 586 7.66 9.45 6.76
CA PRO A 586 6.92 10.66 6.41
C PRO A 586 5.94 11.23 7.43
N ILE A 587 5.43 10.41 8.35
CA ILE A 587 4.49 10.86 9.39
C ILE A 587 5.06 12.03 10.21
N PHE A 588 6.39 12.05 10.45
CA PHE A 588 7.05 13.15 11.15
C PHE A 588 6.96 14.48 10.39
N ARG A 589 6.77 14.46 9.07
CA ARG A 589 6.56 15.65 8.23
C ARG A 589 5.09 15.98 8.04
N TRP A 590 4.23 14.98 7.92
CA TRP A 590 2.79 15.18 7.76
C TRP A 590 2.17 15.75 9.03
N TYR A 591 2.39 15.07 10.16
CA TYR A 591 1.87 15.39 11.47
C TYR A 591 3.00 15.32 12.51
N PRO A 592 3.87 16.35 12.58
CA PRO A 592 5.01 16.34 13.49
C PRO A 592 4.58 16.35 14.98
N PRO A 593 5.42 15.80 15.88
CA PRO A 593 5.19 15.90 17.33
C PRO A 593 5.35 17.33 17.87
N HIS A 594 6.02 18.22 17.14
CA HIS A 594 6.19 19.63 17.51
C HIS A 594 5.66 20.58 16.43
N ASP A 595 4.74 21.46 16.82
CA ASP A 595 4.20 22.52 15.96
C ASP A 595 5.28 23.50 15.48
N THR A 596 6.37 23.66 16.24
CA THR A 596 7.50 24.52 15.85
C THR A 596 8.13 24.09 14.52
N TRP A 597 8.01 22.81 14.15
CA TRP A 597 8.54 22.32 12.88
C TRP A 597 7.73 22.79 11.67
N LEU A 598 6.49 23.25 11.88
CA LEU A 598 5.60 23.78 10.86
C LEU A 598 5.50 25.31 10.87
N LYS A 599 6.17 26.00 11.82
CA LYS A 599 6.26 27.46 11.80
C LYS A 599 6.99 27.95 10.53
N PRO A 600 6.76 29.19 10.08
CA PRO A 600 7.50 29.76 8.95
C PRO A 600 9.02 29.58 9.11
N GLY A 601 9.68 29.00 8.11
CA GLY A 601 11.12 28.66 8.12
C GLY A 601 11.47 27.43 8.96
N GLY A 602 10.48 26.73 9.51
CA GLY A 602 10.65 25.52 10.29
C GLY A 602 11.12 24.32 9.45
N LYS A 603 11.56 23.26 10.12
CA LYS A 603 12.11 22.03 9.53
C LYS A 603 11.25 21.45 8.39
N PHE A 604 9.93 21.52 8.53
CA PHE A 604 8.95 21.00 7.57
C PHE A 604 8.05 22.10 7.00
N ASN A 605 8.53 23.35 6.98
CA ASN A 605 7.86 24.48 6.33
C ASN A 605 8.88 25.51 5.80
N ARG A 606 9.88 25.02 5.04
CA ARG A 606 10.98 25.83 4.50
C ARG A 606 10.50 26.94 3.57
N PHE A 607 9.41 26.69 2.83
CA PHE A 607 8.84 27.63 1.87
C PHE A 607 7.69 28.48 2.41
N ASN A 608 7.38 28.37 3.71
CA ASN A 608 6.28 29.10 4.36
C ASN A 608 4.89 28.81 3.76
N LEU A 609 4.71 27.64 3.15
CA LEU A 609 3.45 27.22 2.53
C LEU A 609 2.55 26.46 3.50
N ARG A 610 3.12 25.68 4.43
CA ARG A 610 2.35 24.89 5.40
C ARG A 610 1.65 25.80 6.40
N GLN A 611 0.38 25.50 6.65
CA GLN A 611 -0.46 26.19 7.64
C GLN A 611 -0.75 25.32 8.88
N GLY A 612 -0.41 24.03 8.83
CA GLY A 612 -0.70 23.08 9.89
C GLY A 612 -0.33 21.64 9.51
N ALA A 613 -0.64 20.73 10.42
CA ALA A 613 -0.46 19.30 10.22
C ALA A 613 -1.49 18.75 9.22
N MET A 614 -1.05 17.78 8.42
CA MET A 614 -1.94 16.98 7.59
C MET A 614 -2.57 15.91 8.48
N PRO A 615 -3.91 15.74 8.51
CA PRO A 615 -4.53 14.65 9.25
C PRO A 615 -3.98 13.30 8.81
N VAL A 616 -3.69 12.43 9.78
CA VAL A 616 -3.14 11.10 9.56
C VAL A 616 -3.86 10.09 10.47
N CYS A 617 -3.89 8.84 10.05
CA CYS A 617 -4.19 7.70 10.92
C CYS A 617 -3.09 6.64 10.79
N VAL A 618 -2.81 5.94 11.87
CA VAL A 618 -1.82 4.85 11.89
C VAL A 618 -2.55 3.52 11.70
N ASN A 619 -2.08 2.69 10.77
CA ASN A 619 -2.66 1.37 10.51
C ASN A 619 -1.57 0.30 10.33
N THR A 620 -1.98 -0.96 10.39
CA THR A 620 -1.09 -2.13 10.23
C THR A 620 -0.89 -2.55 8.78
N ASP A 621 -1.70 -2.01 7.86
CA ASP A 621 -1.78 -2.48 6.47
C ASP A 621 -2.11 -3.99 6.42
N ASP A 622 -1.17 -4.84 6.05
CA ASP A 622 -1.30 -6.30 6.03
C ASP A 622 -0.61 -6.99 7.24
N PRO A 623 -1.23 -7.09 8.43
CA PRO A 623 -0.61 -7.74 9.61
C PRO A 623 -0.37 -9.25 9.42
N GLY A 624 -1.00 -9.86 8.42
CA GLY A 624 -0.73 -11.24 8.00
C GLY A 624 0.51 -11.39 7.11
N ILE A 625 1.14 -10.27 6.72
CA ILE A 625 2.36 -10.22 5.91
C ILE A 625 3.49 -9.54 6.69
N PHE A 626 3.21 -8.37 7.25
CA PHE A 626 4.09 -7.67 8.16
C PHE A 626 3.87 -8.23 9.56
N PRO A 627 4.88 -8.77 10.25
CA PRO A 627 4.72 -9.36 11.57
C PRO A 627 4.53 -8.27 12.64
N THR A 628 3.37 -7.60 12.60
CA THR A 628 3.07 -6.39 13.34
C THR A 628 1.65 -6.42 13.90
N THR A 629 1.38 -5.52 14.83
CA THR A 629 0.07 -5.22 15.41
C THR A 629 -0.08 -3.72 15.49
N LEU A 630 -1.31 -3.20 15.64
CA LEU A 630 -1.50 -1.76 15.76
C LEU A 630 -0.68 -1.14 16.92
N PRO A 631 -0.63 -1.74 18.13
CA PRO A 631 0.28 -1.27 19.19
C PRO A 631 1.76 -1.26 18.80
N ASN A 632 2.23 -2.25 18.02
CA ASN A 632 3.61 -2.26 17.54
C ASN A 632 3.89 -1.08 16.61
N GLU A 633 2.96 -0.70 15.73
CA GLU A 633 3.12 0.48 14.86
C GLU A 633 3.33 1.76 15.67
N PHE A 634 2.52 1.97 16.72
CA PHE A 634 2.70 3.11 17.63
C PHE A 634 4.02 3.05 18.40
N GLN A 635 4.45 1.86 18.83
CA GLN A 635 5.73 1.70 19.52
C GLN A 635 6.91 2.04 18.60
N LEU A 636 6.88 1.61 17.34
CA LEU A 636 7.92 1.94 16.36
C LEU A 636 8.06 3.46 16.17
N LEU A 637 6.93 4.17 16.12
CA LEU A 637 6.91 5.63 16.05
C LEU A 637 7.43 6.29 17.34
N LYS A 638 7.09 5.74 18.51
CA LYS A 638 7.58 6.20 19.80
C LYS A 638 9.11 6.12 19.87
N GLU A 639 9.68 4.96 19.58
CA GLU A 639 11.13 4.73 19.59
C GLU A 639 11.86 5.67 18.62
N ALA A 640 11.32 5.84 17.41
CA ALA A 640 11.84 6.79 16.44
C ALA A 640 11.80 8.25 16.94
N ALA A 641 10.71 8.66 17.59
CA ALA A 641 10.58 10.01 18.16
C ALA A 641 11.60 10.26 19.28
N LEU A 642 11.74 9.31 20.22
CA LEU A 642 12.64 9.43 21.37
C LEU A 642 14.11 9.44 20.95
N HIS A 643 14.52 8.46 20.16
CA HIS A 643 15.94 8.18 19.94
C HIS A 643 16.55 8.97 18.79
N HIS A 644 15.75 9.44 17.83
CA HIS A 644 16.27 10.13 16.63
C HIS A 644 15.80 11.56 16.49
N HIS A 645 14.66 11.93 17.08
CA HIS A 645 14.13 13.30 17.03
C HIS A 645 14.26 14.05 18.35
N GLY A 646 14.78 13.41 19.41
CA GLY A 646 15.02 14.04 20.71
C GLY A 646 13.74 14.47 21.43
N ILE A 647 12.62 13.83 21.10
CA ILE A 647 11.30 14.14 21.68
C ILE A 647 11.25 13.56 23.10
N GLY A 648 10.73 14.32 24.07
CA GLY A 648 10.54 13.81 25.43
C GLY A 648 9.48 12.72 25.49
N THR A 649 9.58 11.80 26.47
CA THR A 649 8.62 10.68 26.62
C THR A 649 7.16 11.15 26.73
N MET A 650 6.91 12.17 27.54
CA MET A 650 5.56 12.72 27.71
C MET A 650 5.02 13.32 26.40
N GLU A 651 5.85 14.07 25.67
CA GLU A 651 5.46 14.69 24.40
C GLU A 651 5.16 13.64 23.33
N ALA A 652 6.00 12.60 23.24
CA ALA A 652 5.79 11.48 22.34
C ALA A 652 4.48 10.74 22.68
N GLU A 653 4.18 10.51 23.96
CA GLU A 653 2.94 9.87 24.38
C GLU A 653 1.70 10.72 24.05
N CYS A 654 1.74 12.03 24.29
CA CYS A 654 0.64 12.92 23.90
C CYS A 654 0.41 12.96 22.37
N TRP A 655 1.50 12.99 21.59
CA TRP A 655 1.43 12.93 20.13
C TRP A 655 0.80 11.62 19.64
N LEU A 656 1.27 10.48 20.16
CA LEU A 656 0.75 9.16 19.80
C LEU A 656 -0.71 8.96 20.23
N GLU A 657 -1.09 9.49 21.40
CA GLU A 657 -2.49 9.45 21.85
C GLU A 657 -3.40 10.26 20.93
N SER A 658 -2.94 11.41 20.44
CA SER A 658 -3.67 12.21 19.45
C SER A 658 -3.87 11.43 18.13
N LEU A 659 -2.83 10.75 17.67
CA LEU A 659 -2.89 9.87 16.49
C LEU A 659 -3.82 8.68 16.69
N ARG A 660 -3.80 8.05 17.87
CA ARG A 660 -4.67 6.94 18.24
C ARG A 660 -6.13 7.39 18.26
N GLN A 661 -6.43 8.51 18.90
CA GLN A 661 -7.78 9.05 18.99
C GLN A 661 -8.31 9.45 17.61
N ALA A 662 -7.48 10.05 16.76
CA ALA A 662 -7.87 10.34 15.38
C ALA A 662 -8.32 9.09 14.62
N GLY A 663 -7.62 7.95 14.77
CA GLY A 663 -8.03 6.68 14.19
C GLY A 663 -9.41 6.20 14.68
N VAL A 664 -9.69 6.34 15.98
CA VAL A 664 -10.99 5.99 16.57
C VAL A 664 -12.10 6.91 16.06
N ASP A 665 -11.84 8.21 15.96
CA ASP A 665 -12.81 9.20 15.49
C ASP A 665 -13.15 8.95 14.02
N ILE A 666 -12.15 8.63 13.18
CA ILE A 666 -12.34 8.27 11.77
C ILE A 666 -13.22 7.02 11.64
N PHE A 667 -12.92 5.97 12.40
CA PHE A 667 -13.77 4.77 12.39
C PHE A 667 -15.20 5.11 12.79
N SER A 668 -15.37 5.85 13.89
CA SER A 668 -16.69 6.22 14.42
C SER A 668 -17.51 7.07 13.46
N GLN A 669 -16.87 8.00 12.72
CA GLN A 669 -17.54 8.83 11.71
C GLN A 669 -18.00 8.04 10.48
N THR A 670 -17.28 6.98 10.14
CA THR A 670 -17.55 6.14 8.95
C THR A 670 -18.39 4.89 9.26
N HIS A 671 -18.62 4.58 10.54
CA HIS A 671 -19.35 3.40 11.02
C HIS A 671 -20.83 3.70 11.34
N THR A 672 -21.70 2.68 11.24
CA THR A 672 -23.16 2.70 11.54
C THR A 672 -23.54 1.28 11.86
N ASP A 673 -24.46 1.15 12.82
CA ASP A 673 -25.03 -0.12 13.22
C ASP A 673 -25.70 -0.86 12.05
N VAL A 674 -25.50 -2.17 12.03
CA VAL A 674 -26.09 -3.11 11.06
C VAL A 674 -27.40 -3.71 11.61
N ILE A 675 -27.59 -3.69 12.92
CA ILE A 675 -28.71 -4.32 13.62
C ILE A 675 -29.85 -3.32 13.76
N ILE A 676 -30.98 -3.57 13.09
CA ILE A 676 -32.19 -2.77 13.28
C ILE A 676 -32.89 -3.30 14.54
N LYS A 677 -32.73 -2.58 15.67
CA LYS A 677 -33.54 -2.85 16.86
C LYS A 677 -34.97 -2.41 16.56
N LYS A 678 -35.95 -3.32 16.65
CA LYS A 678 -37.37 -2.93 16.65
C LYS A 678 -37.55 -1.88 17.76
N GLN A 679 -37.97 -0.67 17.40
CA GLN A 679 -38.64 0.20 18.37
C GLN A 679 -39.89 -0.57 18.81
N VAL A 680 -39.91 -0.95 20.08
CA VAL A 680 -41.05 -1.62 20.73
C VAL A 680 -42.20 -0.63 20.85
#